data_AF-A0A4W4DXZ0-F1
#
_entry.id   AF-A0A4W4DXZ0-F1
#
_cell.length_a   1.000
_cell.length_b   1.000
_cell.length_c   1.000
_cell.angle_alpha   90.00
_cell.angle_beta   90.00
_cell.angle_gamma   90.00
#
_symmetry.space_group_name_H-M   'P 1'
#
loop_
_entity.id
_entity.type
_entity.pdbx_description
1 polymer ?
#
loop_
_entity_poly.entity_id
_entity_poly.type
_entity_poly.pdbx_seq_one_letter_code
_entity_poly.pdbx_strand_id
1 'polypeptide(L)'
;VFFLCILITPLYLLQISLADYYLPNDIGIAALDCGEAFKLLSPKEKLYAHYLSRAAWYGGLVVLLQTSPESPYVYVLLQRLFRKQAPAQLEAVADAAGLSSEEYQAFLVYAAGLYANMGNYKSFGDTKFIPNLPKEKFKALVWNSQAYKESPGEMEALWNNCSHLLYSLEDKQKQLGLGDKGVTTYFSGNCCLEDAELAQKFLDSKKLSAYNTRLFKKESAGKHCYEVRLASAVKKGEERRADYIFKMGLTHAVFSVQRGDYAFLMEKVSQNLEKAKAYAASDNQKGMLEEYIRSFTYGSVDAHKEGSRFWIKDKGPIVESYIGFIESYRDPFGSRGEFEGFVAVVNKAMSARFAELVSSAEVLLPELPWPPAFEKDHFLKPDFTSLDVLTFAGSGIPAGINIPNYDDIRQTEGFKNVSLGNVLAVAYATQKEKLTFLEEKDKDLYIKWKGPSFEVQDEKGKLNFDKAEVRNPETGELVSFWYKGSETWDSKFSTIASSYEECRAECVGLYLCLNKQVLSIFGHEGEEAEEVVYVNWLNMVRAGLLGLEFYTPESKSWRQAHMQARFVILRVLLEAGEGLVTLCESSGADGRPDALITLDRSNIHTVGKRAMQKFLCKLQVHKSTADVEGGRALYETYSAVTSDGSHDFLRLRETVLLRKEARKMFVQANTLLKGETVELEEYEATAAGLIQSFTQRFTEDAEKLEAQLLELVSIDAPCWC
;
A
#
# COMPACT_ATOMS: atom_id res chain seq x y z
N VAL A 1 -9.19 -53.58 -33.18
CA VAL A 1 -10.23 -52.53 -33.04
C VAL A 1 -9.61 -51.44 -32.17
N PHE A 2 -9.34 -50.30 -32.80
CA PHE A 2 -8.87 -49.01 -32.27
C PHE A 2 -7.47 -48.88 -31.64
N PHE A 3 -6.57 -48.43 -32.52
CA PHE A 3 -5.30 -47.71 -32.30
C PHE A 3 -5.58 -46.20 -32.15
N LEU A 4 -4.55 -45.46 -31.69
CA LEU A 4 -4.32 -44.01 -31.84
C LEU A 4 -4.96 -43.06 -30.80
N CYS A 5 -4.14 -42.58 -29.85
CA CYS A 5 -3.85 -41.17 -29.56
C CYS A 5 -3.08 -41.04 -28.22
N ILE A 6 -1.84 -41.52 -28.20
CA ILE A 6 -0.80 -41.05 -27.30
C ILE A 6 0.23 -40.41 -28.22
N LEU A 7 0.26 -39.07 -28.23
CA LEU A 7 1.41 -38.19 -28.52
C LEU A 7 0.90 -36.78 -28.86
N ILE A 8 1.56 -35.79 -28.24
CA ILE A 8 1.45 -34.34 -28.41
C ILE A 8 0.33 -33.67 -27.59
N THR A 9 0.50 -33.66 -26.27
CA THR A 9 0.15 -32.49 -25.46
C THR A 9 1.48 -31.86 -25.06
N PRO A 10 1.86 -30.67 -25.55
CA PRO A 10 2.96 -29.97 -24.92
C PRO A 10 2.50 -29.63 -23.50
N LEU A 11 3.22 -30.15 -22.50
CA LEU A 11 3.27 -29.52 -21.19
C LEU A 11 3.69 -28.06 -21.44
N TYR A 12 2.73 -27.13 -21.45
CA TYR A 12 3.03 -25.74 -21.17
C TYR A 12 3.36 -25.67 -19.68
N LEU A 13 4.61 -26.04 -19.36
CA LEU A 13 5.26 -25.58 -18.14
C LEU A 13 5.26 -24.06 -18.21
N LEU A 14 4.59 -23.42 -17.25
CA LEU A 14 4.55 -21.97 -17.04
C LEU A 14 5.93 -21.35 -17.28
N GLN A 15 6.08 -20.60 -18.36
CA GLN A 15 7.11 -19.57 -18.44
C GLN A 15 6.47 -18.26 -18.01
N ILE A 16 6.60 -17.92 -16.72
CA ILE A 16 6.55 -16.52 -16.31
C ILE A 16 7.58 -15.80 -17.18
N SER A 17 7.14 -14.85 -17.99
CA SER A 17 8.04 -14.18 -18.92
C SER A 17 8.98 -13.28 -18.12
N LEU A 18 10.24 -13.17 -18.53
CA LEU A 18 11.17 -12.20 -17.93
C LEU A 18 10.60 -10.77 -17.92
N ALA A 19 9.71 -10.44 -18.85
CA ALA A 19 9.03 -9.16 -18.94
C ALA A 19 8.20 -8.80 -17.69
N ASP A 20 7.78 -9.78 -16.88
CA ASP A 20 7.02 -9.54 -15.66
C ASP A 20 7.86 -8.86 -14.56
N TYR A 21 9.18 -9.04 -14.62
CA TYR A 21 10.17 -8.51 -13.69
C TYR A 21 10.89 -7.27 -14.24
N TYR A 22 10.44 -6.72 -15.37
CA TYR A 22 10.92 -5.43 -15.87
C TYR A 22 9.86 -4.33 -15.66
N LEU A 23 10.33 -3.09 -15.65
CA LEU A 23 9.49 -1.92 -15.90
C LEU A 23 9.68 -1.54 -17.36
N PRO A 24 8.61 -1.38 -18.15
CA PRO A 24 8.74 -1.10 -19.58
C PRO A 24 9.23 0.34 -19.81
N ASN A 25 9.98 0.56 -20.89
CA ASN A 25 10.60 1.85 -21.18
C ASN A 25 9.60 3.01 -21.39
N ASP A 26 8.39 2.66 -21.83
CA ASP A 26 7.25 3.54 -22.09
C ASP A 26 6.26 3.59 -20.91
N ILE A 27 6.67 3.13 -19.71
CA ILE A 27 5.86 3.21 -18.49
C ILE A 27 5.35 4.65 -18.28
N GLY A 28 4.06 4.78 -17.99
CA GLY A 28 3.46 6.10 -17.77
C GLY A 28 4.02 6.76 -16.51
N ILE A 29 4.34 8.05 -16.60
CA ILE A 29 4.78 8.87 -15.48
C ILE A 29 3.90 10.11 -15.46
N ALA A 30 3.48 10.53 -14.27
CA ALA A 30 2.63 11.69 -14.09
C ALA A 30 3.16 12.59 -12.97
N ALA A 31 3.08 13.90 -13.17
CA ALA A 31 3.35 14.86 -12.11
C ALA A 31 2.14 14.97 -11.19
N LEU A 32 2.38 14.96 -9.88
CA LEU A 32 1.34 15.21 -8.88
C LEU A 32 1.20 16.71 -8.68
N ASP A 33 0.21 17.32 -9.35
CA ASP A 33 0.01 18.77 -9.31
C ASP A 33 -0.53 19.21 -7.94
N CYS A 34 0.22 20.11 -7.30
CA CYS A 34 -0.18 20.79 -6.07
C CYS A 34 0.09 22.31 -6.16
N GLY A 35 0.35 22.83 -7.36
CA GLY A 35 0.82 24.21 -7.55
C GLY A 35 -0.18 25.26 -7.10
N GLU A 36 -1.45 25.10 -7.49
CA GLU A 36 -2.53 26.01 -7.07
C GLU A 36 -2.82 25.90 -5.58
N ALA A 37 -2.91 24.68 -5.04
CA ALA A 37 -3.14 24.46 -3.62
C ALA A 37 -2.02 25.06 -2.76
N PHE A 38 -0.76 24.91 -3.17
CA PHE A 38 0.40 25.48 -2.49
C PHE A 38 0.42 27.03 -2.52
N LYS A 39 -0.03 27.66 -3.63
CA LYS A 39 -0.12 29.13 -3.73
C LYS A 39 -1.08 29.73 -2.70
N LEU A 40 -2.13 29.00 -2.34
CA LEU A 40 -3.14 29.44 -1.38
C LEU A 40 -2.65 29.41 0.08
N LEU A 41 -1.54 28.75 0.37
CA LEU A 41 -0.96 28.69 1.71
C LEU A 41 -0.34 30.04 2.12
N SER A 42 -0.61 30.45 3.36
CA SER A 42 0.10 31.54 4.01
C SER A 42 1.58 31.20 4.24
N PRO A 43 2.47 32.20 4.47
CA PRO A 43 3.88 31.94 4.77
C PRO A 43 4.10 30.96 5.94
N LYS A 44 3.28 31.08 7.01
CA LYS A 44 3.33 30.19 8.17
C LYS A 44 2.94 28.75 7.79
N GLU A 45 1.86 28.58 7.02
CA GLU A 45 1.40 27.26 6.56
C GLU A 45 2.40 26.61 5.61
N LYS A 46 3.09 27.38 4.76
CA LYS A 46 4.16 26.86 3.90
C LYS A 46 5.35 26.36 4.71
N LEU A 47 5.75 27.06 5.77
CA LEU A 47 6.81 26.61 6.69
C LEU A 47 6.39 25.34 7.46
N TYR A 48 5.14 25.29 7.90
CA TYR A 48 4.55 24.09 8.51
C TYR A 48 4.60 22.89 7.56
N ALA A 49 4.07 23.06 6.33
CA ALA A 49 4.06 22.04 5.30
C ALA A 49 5.48 21.61 4.90
N HIS A 50 6.43 22.54 4.78
CA HIS A 50 7.82 22.25 4.45
C HIS A 50 8.47 21.31 5.47
N TYR A 51 8.40 21.63 6.76
CA TYR A 51 9.04 20.81 7.78
C TYR A 51 8.34 19.46 7.96
N LEU A 52 7.01 19.40 7.79
CA LEU A 52 6.30 18.13 7.75
C LEU A 52 6.71 17.27 6.53
N SER A 53 6.84 17.88 5.35
CA SER A 53 7.30 17.19 4.13
C SER A 53 8.72 16.66 4.32
N ARG A 54 9.62 17.44 4.93
CA ARG A 54 10.98 17.01 5.28
C ARG A 54 10.94 15.81 6.23
N ALA A 55 10.12 15.85 7.29
CA ALA A 55 9.93 14.73 8.20
C ALA A 55 9.44 13.47 7.49
N ALA A 56 8.40 13.60 6.65
CA ALA A 56 7.86 12.51 5.85
C ALA A 56 8.94 11.88 4.95
N TRP A 57 9.69 12.69 4.19
CA TRP A 57 10.73 12.19 3.28
C TRP A 57 11.89 11.49 3.99
N TYR A 58 12.37 12.02 5.13
CA TYR A 58 13.39 11.30 5.91
C TYR A 58 12.87 9.97 6.44
N GLY A 59 11.62 9.95 6.91
CA GLY A 59 10.98 8.74 7.38
C GLY A 59 10.74 7.73 6.26
N GLY A 60 10.37 8.17 5.05
CA GLY A 60 10.18 7.31 3.88
C GLY A 60 11.42 6.51 3.48
N LEU A 61 12.63 6.96 3.85
CA LEU A 61 13.87 6.19 3.63
C LEU A 61 13.96 4.93 4.51
N VAL A 62 13.17 4.84 5.58
CA VAL A 62 13.01 3.60 6.36
C VAL A 62 12.49 2.47 5.47
N VAL A 63 11.64 2.79 4.49
CA VAL A 63 11.04 1.80 3.58
C VAL A 63 12.07 1.04 2.75
N LEU A 64 13.22 1.66 2.43
CA LEU A 64 14.35 0.95 1.80
C LEU A 64 14.81 -0.23 2.66
N LEU A 65 14.87 -0.03 3.99
CA LEU A 65 15.27 -1.03 4.98
C LEU A 65 14.14 -2.00 5.35
N GLN A 66 12.88 -1.66 5.02
CA GLN A 66 11.70 -2.53 5.18
C GLN A 66 11.37 -3.34 3.91
N THR A 67 12.00 -3.03 2.77
CA THR A 67 11.76 -3.70 1.49
C THR A 67 12.69 -4.88 1.27
N SER A 68 13.99 -4.64 1.06
CA SER A 68 14.95 -5.71 0.74
C SER A 68 16.37 -5.38 1.22
N PRO A 69 17.23 -6.40 1.47
CA PRO A 69 18.60 -6.16 1.92
C PRO A 69 19.42 -5.29 0.96
N GLU A 70 19.16 -5.37 -0.35
CA GLU A 70 19.90 -4.63 -1.38
C GLU A 70 19.39 -3.20 -1.62
N SER A 71 18.12 -2.89 -1.28
CA SER A 71 17.49 -1.60 -1.61
C SER A 71 18.28 -0.37 -1.13
N PRO A 72 18.80 -0.32 0.12
CA PRO A 72 19.61 0.82 0.57
C PRO A 72 20.89 1.01 -0.26
N TYR A 73 21.59 -0.07 -0.61
CA TYR A 73 22.81 0.00 -1.41
C TYR A 73 22.52 0.50 -2.83
N VAL A 74 21.44 0.02 -3.46
CA VAL A 74 21.04 0.47 -4.80
C VAL A 74 20.65 1.95 -4.77
N TYR A 75 19.88 2.38 -3.76
CA TYR A 75 19.51 3.78 -3.59
C TYR A 75 20.75 4.68 -3.50
N VAL A 76 21.72 4.33 -2.65
CA VAL A 76 22.95 5.12 -2.49
C VAL A 76 23.81 5.11 -3.76
N LEU A 77 23.92 3.98 -4.45
CA LEU A 77 24.60 3.89 -5.74
C LEU A 77 24.00 4.89 -6.75
N LEU A 78 22.68 4.90 -6.90
CA LEU A 78 21.99 5.80 -7.82
C LEU A 78 22.10 7.26 -7.39
N GLN A 79 21.93 7.57 -6.10
CA GLN A 79 22.07 8.92 -5.58
C GLN A 79 23.45 9.50 -5.87
N ARG A 80 24.51 8.71 -5.71
CA ARG A 80 25.89 9.15 -6.00
C ARG A 80 26.14 9.37 -7.49
N LEU A 81 25.62 8.48 -8.35
CA LEU A 81 25.68 8.67 -9.81
C LEU A 81 25.02 9.99 -10.21
N PHE A 82 23.76 10.17 -9.82
CA PHE A 82 22.96 11.30 -10.29
C PHE A 82 23.29 12.62 -9.61
N ARG A 83 23.88 12.61 -8.40
CA ARG A 83 24.43 13.83 -7.78
C ARG A 83 25.62 14.40 -8.55
N LYS A 84 26.43 13.52 -9.16
CA LYS A 84 27.62 13.92 -9.93
C LYS A 84 27.28 14.25 -11.38
N GLN A 85 26.28 13.58 -11.94
CA GLN A 85 25.83 13.79 -13.32
C GLN A 85 24.32 13.66 -13.42
N ALA A 86 23.64 14.75 -13.79
CA ALA A 86 22.20 14.69 -14.10
C ALA A 86 21.94 13.70 -15.25
N PRO A 87 20.69 13.18 -15.42
CA PRO A 87 20.38 12.21 -16.47
C PRO A 87 20.95 12.57 -17.86
N ALA A 88 20.69 13.78 -18.37
CA ALA A 88 21.23 14.20 -19.67
C ALA A 88 22.78 14.20 -19.75
N GLN A 89 23.48 14.44 -18.63
CA GLN A 89 24.95 14.38 -18.58
C GLN A 89 25.48 12.96 -18.50
N LEU A 90 24.73 12.05 -17.88
CA LEU A 90 25.09 10.65 -17.73
C LEU A 90 24.80 9.85 -19.02
N GLU A 91 23.87 10.31 -19.86
CA GLU A 91 23.59 9.74 -21.19
C GLU A 91 24.84 9.72 -22.08
N ALA A 92 25.61 10.81 -22.14
CA ALA A 92 26.86 10.85 -22.89
C ALA A 92 27.91 9.83 -22.39
N VAL A 93 27.88 9.49 -21.10
CA VAL A 93 28.72 8.42 -20.54
C VAL A 93 28.17 7.04 -20.92
N ALA A 94 26.85 6.87 -20.96
CA ALA A 94 26.20 5.64 -21.40
C ALA A 94 26.53 5.33 -22.87
N ASP A 95 26.46 6.33 -23.75
CA ASP A 95 26.84 6.21 -25.16
C ASP A 95 28.30 5.77 -25.31
N ALA A 96 29.21 6.43 -24.58
CA ALA A 96 30.63 6.08 -24.57
C ALA A 96 30.91 4.68 -23.98
N ALA A 97 30.04 4.20 -23.08
CA ALA A 97 30.08 2.86 -22.51
C ALA A 97 29.37 1.79 -23.37
N GLY A 98 28.81 2.17 -24.53
CA GLY A 98 28.19 1.24 -25.48
C GLY A 98 26.75 0.84 -25.16
N LEU A 99 26.03 1.66 -24.38
CA LEU A 99 24.59 1.50 -24.19
C LEU A 99 23.84 2.11 -25.39
N SER A 100 22.75 1.47 -25.81
CA SER A 100 21.79 2.10 -26.72
C SER A 100 20.89 3.09 -25.98
N SER A 101 20.20 3.96 -26.70
CA SER A 101 19.19 4.86 -26.11
C SER A 101 18.07 4.08 -25.39
N GLU A 102 17.69 2.91 -25.89
CA GLU A 102 16.71 2.03 -25.24
C GLU A 102 17.24 1.45 -23.92
N GLU A 103 18.51 1.03 -23.88
CA GLU A 103 19.14 0.51 -22.65
C GLU A 103 19.35 1.62 -21.61
N TYR A 104 19.69 2.84 -22.06
CA TYR A 104 19.80 3.98 -21.17
C TYR A 104 18.44 4.40 -20.61
N GLN A 105 17.39 4.42 -21.44
CA GLN A 105 16.03 4.65 -20.98
C GLN A 105 15.57 3.57 -19.99
N ALA A 106 15.91 2.30 -20.22
CA ALA A 106 15.63 1.21 -19.29
C ALA A 106 16.31 1.42 -17.93
N PHE A 107 17.56 1.93 -17.93
CA PHE A 107 18.26 2.31 -16.70
C PHE A 107 17.56 3.47 -15.97
N LEU A 108 17.16 4.52 -16.68
CA LEU A 108 16.42 5.65 -16.09
C LEU A 108 15.08 5.19 -15.50
N VAL A 109 14.33 4.36 -16.22
CA VAL A 109 13.07 3.80 -15.74
C VAL A 109 13.28 2.91 -14.51
N TYR A 110 14.34 2.10 -14.48
CA TYR A 110 14.69 1.32 -13.29
C TYR A 110 14.97 2.21 -12.08
N ALA A 111 15.80 3.25 -12.25
CA ALA A 111 16.14 4.18 -11.20
C ALA A 111 14.91 4.94 -10.68
N ALA A 112 14.06 5.42 -11.59
CA ALA A 112 12.80 6.05 -11.26
C ALA A 112 11.85 5.10 -10.52
N GLY A 113 11.78 3.83 -10.94
CA GLY A 113 11.02 2.78 -10.27
C GLY A 113 11.49 2.52 -8.85
N LEU A 114 12.81 2.43 -8.62
CA LEU A 114 13.37 2.27 -7.28
C LEU A 114 12.96 3.43 -6.36
N TYR A 115 13.07 4.67 -6.84
CA TYR A 115 12.68 5.86 -6.08
C TYR A 115 11.17 5.91 -5.80
N ALA A 116 10.33 5.60 -6.81
CA ALA A 116 8.88 5.60 -6.67
C ALA A 116 8.35 4.53 -5.68
N ASN A 117 9.07 3.42 -5.51
CA ASN A 117 8.69 2.32 -4.62
C ASN A 117 9.47 2.29 -3.30
N MET A 118 10.45 3.17 -3.12
CA MET A 118 11.45 3.10 -2.03
C MET A 118 12.09 1.71 -1.90
N GLY A 119 12.40 1.08 -3.04
CA GLY A 119 13.00 -0.25 -3.09
C GLY A 119 12.78 -0.95 -4.43
N ASN A 120 13.38 -2.14 -4.60
CA ASN A 120 13.36 -2.90 -5.86
C ASN A 120 12.23 -3.94 -5.96
N TYR A 121 11.15 -3.76 -5.19
CA TYR A 121 9.92 -4.54 -5.27
C TYR A 121 8.75 -3.59 -5.45
N LYS A 122 7.84 -3.91 -6.37
CA LYS A 122 6.64 -3.10 -6.65
C LYS A 122 5.78 -3.04 -5.40
N SER A 123 5.46 -1.85 -4.90
CA SER A 123 4.54 -1.67 -3.75
C SER A 123 3.13 -2.19 -4.04
N PHE A 124 2.74 -2.17 -5.32
CA PHE A 124 1.53 -2.81 -5.79
C PHE A 124 1.86 -4.18 -6.40
N GLY A 125 1.70 -5.23 -5.58
CA GLY A 125 1.87 -6.63 -6.00
C GLY A 125 3.16 -7.32 -5.53
N ASP A 126 3.99 -6.64 -4.73
CA ASP A 126 5.15 -7.19 -4.00
C ASP A 126 6.07 -8.08 -4.82
N THR A 127 6.21 -7.75 -6.11
CA THR A 127 7.01 -8.50 -7.08
C THR A 127 8.29 -7.72 -7.36
N LYS A 128 9.42 -8.42 -7.40
CA LYS A 128 10.72 -7.81 -7.72
C LYS A 128 10.69 -7.19 -9.12
N PHE A 129 11.44 -6.12 -9.30
CA PHE A 129 11.79 -5.63 -10.64
C PHE A 129 13.30 -5.41 -10.75
N ILE A 130 13.86 -5.79 -11.90
CA ILE A 130 15.28 -5.70 -12.20
C ILE A 130 15.52 -4.73 -13.36
N PRO A 131 16.75 -4.22 -13.54
CA PRO A 131 17.05 -3.34 -14.66
C PRO A 131 16.90 -4.08 -16.01
N ASN A 132 16.15 -3.50 -16.96
CA ASN A 132 15.97 -4.07 -18.31
C ASN A 132 17.13 -3.71 -19.26
N LEU A 133 18.35 -3.95 -18.80
CA LEU A 133 19.59 -3.80 -19.56
C LEU A 133 20.64 -4.79 -19.05
N PRO A 134 21.60 -5.23 -19.87
CA PRO A 134 22.61 -6.18 -19.45
C PRO A 134 23.45 -5.68 -18.25
N LYS A 135 23.72 -6.59 -17.30
CA LYS A 135 24.41 -6.27 -16.03
C LYS A 135 25.80 -5.67 -16.26
N GLU A 136 26.53 -6.17 -17.25
CA GLU A 136 27.86 -5.71 -17.65
C GLU A 136 27.83 -4.30 -18.24
N LYS A 137 26.75 -3.92 -18.96
CA LYS A 137 26.58 -2.56 -19.47
C LYS A 137 26.24 -1.59 -18.36
N PHE A 138 25.36 -1.96 -17.42
CA PHE A 138 25.13 -1.15 -16.22
C PHE A 138 26.44 -0.98 -15.42
N LYS A 139 27.21 -2.06 -15.24
CA LYS A 139 28.55 -1.95 -14.64
C LYS A 139 29.45 -0.97 -15.40
N ALA A 140 29.49 -1.06 -16.73
CA ALA A 140 30.31 -0.16 -17.55
C ALA A 140 29.89 1.31 -17.39
N LEU A 141 28.58 1.60 -17.33
CA LEU A 141 28.07 2.93 -17.03
C LEU A 141 28.57 3.44 -15.67
N VAL A 142 28.49 2.61 -14.62
CA VAL A 142 28.99 2.94 -13.28
C VAL A 142 30.49 3.25 -13.32
N TRP A 143 31.31 2.37 -13.92
CA TRP A 143 32.78 2.53 -13.95
C TRP A 143 33.25 3.74 -14.76
N ASN A 144 32.51 4.16 -15.78
CA ASN A 144 32.85 5.33 -16.60
C ASN A 144 32.28 6.64 -16.05
N SER A 145 31.40 6.58 -15.04
CA SER A 145 30.79 7.75 -14.41
C SER A 145 31.80 8.62 -13.66
N GLN A 146 31.44 9.89 -13.50
CA GLN A 146 32.19 10.84 -12.67
C GLN A 146 32.22 10.42 -11.20
N ALA A 147 31.14 9.81 -10.69
CA ALA A 147 31.10 9.29 -9.33
C ALA A 147 32.16 8.20 -9.09
N TYR A 148 32.38 7.30 -10.06
CA TYR A 148 33.44 6.30 -9.96
C TYR A 148 34.83 6.92 -10.07
N LYS A 149 35.03 7.91 -10.96
CA LYS A 149 36.32 8.62 -11.10
C LYS A 149 36.74 9.33 -9.81
N GLU A 150 35.78 9.89 -9.08
CA GLU A 150 36.04 10.61 -7.82
C GLU A 150 36.16 9.68 -6.61
N SER A 151 35.45 8.56 -6.58
CA SER A 151 35.40 7.66 -5.41
C SER A 151 35.34 6.18 -5.80
N PRO A 152 36.38 5.64 -6.46
CA PRO A 152 36.34 4.31 -7.08
C PRO A 152 36.10 3.19 -6.04
N GLY A 153 36.80 3.23 -4.91
CA GLY A 153 36.67 2.21 -3.87
C GLY A 153 35.27 2.14 -3.24
N GLU A 154 34.63 3.31 -3.05
CA GLU A 154 33.27 3.34 -2.49
C GLU A 154 32.22 2.88 -3.51
N MET A 155 32.35 3.30 -4.78
CA MET A 155 31.45 2.86 -5.84
C MET A 155 31.58 1.36 -6.14
N GLU A 156 32.81 0.82 -6.09
CA GLU A 156 33.06 -0.62 -6.21
C GLU A 156 32.45 -1.39 -5.02
N ALA A 157 32.61 -0.90 -3.79
CA ALA A 157 31.99 -1.50 -2.61
C ALA A 157 30.45 -1.52 -2.73
N LEU A 158 29.83 -0.42 -3.14
CA LEU A 158 28.38 -0.35 -3.37
C LEU A 158 27.93 -1.37 -4.41
N TRP A 159 28.59 -1.40 -5.58
CA TRP A 159 28.27 -2.34 -6.65
C TRP A 159 28.43 -3.79 -6.19
N ASN A 160 29.48 -4.11 -5.45
CA ASN A 160 29.72 -5.48 -4.97
C ASN A 160 28.67 -5.94 -3.95
N ASN A 161 28.15 -5.03 -3.12
CA ASN A 161 27.11 -5.36 -2.15
C ASN A 161 25.72 -5.58 -2.78
N CYS A 162 25.41 -4.91 -3.90
CA CYS A 162 24.06 -5.00 -4.48
C CYS A 162 23.97 -5.74 -5.83
N SER A 163 25.02 -5.78 -6.65
CA SER A 163 24.89 -6.15 -8.07
C SER A 163 24.45 -7.58 -8.34
N HIS A 164 24.72 -8.53 -7.42
CA HIS A 164 24.17 -9.88 -7.52
C HIS A 164 22.66 -9.86 -7.34
N LEU A 165 22.20 -9.41 -6.16
CA LEU A 165 20.79 -9.35 -5.83
C LEU A 165 20.00 -8.43 -6.76
N LEU A 166 20.60 -7.33 -7.24
CA LEU A 166 20.02 -6.39 -8.19
C LEU A 166 19.42 -7.05 -9.44
N TYR A 167 20.07 -8.11 -9.95
CA TYR A 167 19.67 -8.84 -11.15
C TYR A 167 19.12 -10.24 -10.87
N SER A 168 19.17 -10.68 -9.62
CA SER A 168 18.81 -12.05 -9.27
C SER A 168 17.30 -12.25 -9.27
N LEU A 169 16.88 -13.30 -9.97
CA LEU A 169 15.50 -13.80 -10.06
C LEU A 169 15.44 -15.26 -9.61
N GLU A 170 16.22 -15.64 -8.59
CA GLU A 170 16.02 -16.92 -7.92
C GLU A 170 14.63 -16.95 -7.28
N ASP A 171 14.03 -18.14 -7.13
CA ASP A 171 12.60 -18.27 -6.82
C ASP A 171 12.17 -17.50 -5.56
N LYS A 172 13.00 -17.51 -4.50
CA LYS A 172 12.72 -16.77 -3.26
C LYS A 172 12.76 -15.24 -3.43
N GLN A 173 13.49 -14.73 -4.42
CA GLN A 173 13.69 -13.29 -4.62
C GLN A 173 12.66 -12.68 -5.57
N LYS A 174 11.78 -13.48 -6.19
CA LYS A 174 10.78 -12.99 -7.14
C LYS A 174 9.67 -12.17 -6.48
N GLN A 175 9.40 -12.41 -5.19
CA GLN A 175 8.33 -11.76 -4.45
C GLN A 175 8.69 -11.57 -2.97
N LEU A 176 7.98 -10.68 -2.29
CA LEU A 176 8.06 -10.59 -0.84
C LEU A 176 7.31 -11.74 -0.17
N GLY A 177 7.81 -12.20 0.98
CA GLY A 177 7.22 -13.33 1.70
C GLY A 177 8.08 -13.84 2.86
N LEU A 178 7.51 -14.74 3.67
CA LEU A 178 8.19 -15.42 4.78
C LEU A 178 8.71 -16.82 4.38
N GLY A 179 9.83 -17.22 4.97
CA GLY A 179 10.44 -18.54 4.77
C GLY A 179 10.77 -18.83 3.30
N ASP A 180 10.22 -19.92 2.76
CA ASP A 180 10.46 -20.31 1.37
C ASP A 180 9.58 -19.55 0.35
N LYS A 181 8.62 -18.73 0.83
CA LYS A 181 7.67 -18.03 -0.04
C LYS A 181 8.20 -16.72 -0.64
N GLY A 182 9.28 -16.15 -0.11
CA GLY A 182 9.77 -14.87 -0.58
C GLY A 182 10.90 -14.28 0.26
N VAL A 183 11.23 -13.01 -0.02
CA VAL A 183 12.15 -12.19 0.81
C VAL A 183 11.34 -11.27 1.71
N THR A 184 11.82 -11.03 2.93
CA THR A 184 11.30 -9.96 3.79
C THR A 184 12.41 -9.42 4.68
N THR A 185 12.32 -8.15 5.05
CA THR A 185 13.23 -7.51 6.01
C THR A 185 12.52 -7.07 7.29
N TYR A 186 11.21 -7.32 7.41
CA TYR A 186 10.48 -7.28 8.70
C TYR A 186 10.94 -8.40 9.64
N PHE A 187 11.45 -9.48 9.06
CA PHE A 187 12.01 -10.63 9.74
C PHE A 187 13.43 -10.93 9.23
N SER A 188 14.27 -11.56 10.06
CA SER A 188 15.49 -12.21 9.55
C SER A 188 15.13 -13.37 8.61
N GLY A 189 15.98 -13.66 7.63
CA GLY A 189 15.72 -14.62 6.54
C GLY A 189 15.51 -16.07 6.98
N ASN A 190 15.85 -16.40 8.22
CA ASN A 190 15.64 -17.70 8.85
C ASN A 190 14.30 -17.82 9.62
N CYS A 191 13.44 -16.80 9.57
CA CYS A 191 12.11 -16.83 10.17
C CYS A 191 11.08 -17.48 9.24
N CYS A 192 10.19 -18.28 9.82
CA CYS A 192 9.01 -18.85 9.17
C CYS A 192 7.69 -18.32 9.77
N LEU A 193 6.55 -18.83 9.30
CA LEU A 193 5.23 -18.40 9.79
C LEU A 193 5.05 -18.70 11.29
N GLU A 194 5.56 -19.84 11.75
CA GLU A 194 5.50 -20.26 13.15
C GLU A 194 6.27 -19.30 14.07
N ASP A 195 7.39 -18.75 13.59
CA ASP A 195 8.16 -17.72 14.30
C ASP A 195 7.36 -16.42 14.43
N ALA A 196 6.67 -16.01 13.34
CA ALA A 196 5.84 -14.82 13.32
C ALA A 196 4.63 -14.95 14.26
N GLU A 197 3.94 -16.09 14.25
CA GLU A 197 2.84 -16.39 15.17
C GLU A 197 3.28 -16.41 16.64
N LEU A 198 4.44 -17.01 16.92
CA LEU A 198 4.99 -17.04 18.28
C LEU A 198 5.32 -15.63 18.76
N ALA A 199 5.94 -14.82 17.90
CA ALA A 199 6.23 -13.43 18.21
C ALA A 199 4.96 -12.61 18.44
N GLN A 200 3.91 -12.80 17.63
CA GLN A 200 2.64 -12.10 17.83
C GLN A 200 2.00 -12.46 19.18
N LYS A 201 1.96 -13.74 19.55
CA LYS A 201 1.46 -14.17 20.86
C LYS A 201 2.27 -13.56 22.01
N PHE A 202 3.59 -13.45 21.85
CA PHE A 202 4.44 -12.75 22.80
C PHE A 202 4.08 -11.27 22.92
N LEU A 203 3.98 -10.55 21.79
CA LEU A 203 3.62 -9.14 21.71
C LEU A 203 2.26 -8.86 22.39
N ASP A 204 1.24 -9.66 22.07
CA ASP A 204 -0.09 -9.58 22.66
C ASP A 204 -0.02 -9.79 24.18
N SER A 205 0.74 -10.78 24.65
CA SER A 205 0.90 -11.04 26.10
C SER A 205 1.57 -9.89 26.87
N LYS A 206 2.32 -9.05 26.17
CA LYS A 206 3.00 -7.86 26.72
C LYS A 206 2.24 -6.57 26.45
N LYS A 207 1.09 -6.63 25.77
CA LYS A 207 0.35 -5.46 25.28
C LYS A 207 1.26 -4.52 24.48
N LEU A 208 2.15 -5.10 23.69
CA LEU A 208 3.09 -4.36 22.86
C LEU A 208 2.61 -4.42 21.41
N SER A 209 2.36 -3.27 20.81
CA SER A 209 1.95 -3.20 19.40
C SER A 209 3.08 -3.66 18.47
N ALA A 210 2.72 -4.33 17.38
CA ALA A 210 3.66 -4.79 16.36
C ALA A 210 4.03 -3.69 15.34
N TYR A 211 3.24 -2.63 15.21
CA TYR A 211 3.34 -1.64 14.13
C TYR A 211 4.77 -1.10 13.90
N ASN A 212 5.49 -0.72 14.96
CA ASN A 212 6.83 -0.14 14.84
C ASN A 212 7.96 -1.14 15.16
N THR A 213 7.75 -2.43 14.88
CA THR A 213 8.69 -3.50 15.27
C THR A 213 9.19 -4.35 14.10
N ARG A 214 10.39 -4.92 14.26
CA ARG A 214 10.93 -6.03 13.46
C ARG A 214 11.30 -7.22 14.34
N LEU A 215 11.41 -8.42 13.74
CA LEU A 215 11.75 -9.66 14.45
C LEU A 215 13.01 -10.31 13.90
N PHE A 216 14.01 -10.50 14.75
CA PHE A 216 15.24 -11.22 14.38
C PHE A 216 15.39 -12.49 15.18
N LYS A 217 15.64 -13.60 14.49
CA LYS A 217 15.85 -14.92 15.08
C LYS A 217 17.33 -15.28 15.04
N LYS A 218 17.88 -15.57 16.20
CA LYS A 218 19.26 -16.05 16.40
C LYS A 218 19.21 -17.38 17.12
N GLU A 219 20.18 -18.24 16.83
CA GLU A 219 20.39 -19.47 17.60
C GLU A 219 21.50 -19.24 18.63
N SER A 220 21.21 -19.54 19.90
CA SER A 220 22.19 -19.45 20.98
C SER A 220 22.06 -20.66 21.90
N ALA A 221 23.15 -21.41 22.08
CA ALA A 221 23.21 -22.60 22.94
C ALA A 221 22.08 -23.63 22.68
N GLY A 222 21.73 -23.84 21.40
CA GLY A 222 20.67 -24.77 20.99
C GLY A 222 19.25 -24.29 21.26
N LYS A 223 19.05 -22.99 21.55
CA LYS A 223 17.74 -22.37 21.75
C LYS A 223 17.51 -21.27 20.71
N HIS A 224 16.26 -21.14 20.26
CA HIS A 224 15.83 -20.01 19.47
C HIS A 224 15.68 -18.77 20.37
N CYS A 225 16.43 -17.73 20.03
CA CYS A 225 16.39 -16.42 20.66
C CYS A 225 15.81 -15.41 19.66
N TYR A 226 14.75 -14.72 20.08
CA TYR A 226 14.06 -13.72 19.30
C TYR A 226 14.37 -12.32 19.82
N GLU A 227 14.70 -11.42 18.93
CA GLU A 227 14.87 -9.99 19.19
C GLU A 227 13.70 -9.25 18.53
N VAL A 228 12.83 -8.67 19.34
CA VAL A 228 11.82 -7.71 18.91
C VAL A 228 12.47 -6.34 18.98
N ARG A 229 12.72 -5.71 17.83
CA ARG A 229 13.39 -4.41 17.77
C ARG A 229 12.38 -3.31 17.42
N LEU A 230 12.29 -2.30 18.28
CA LEU A 230 11.42 -1.14 18.13
C LEU A 230 12.17 -0.03 17.38
N ALA A 231 11.48 0.62 16.44
CA ALA A 231 11.96 1.82 15.78
C ALA A 231 11.98 3.01 16.75
N SER A 232 13.17 3.62 16.94
CA SER A 232 13.33 4.78 17.81
C SER A 232 14.66 5.50 17.60
N ALA A 233 14.70 6.82 17.80
CA ALA A 233 15.94 7.61 17.75
C ALA A 233 16.92 7.21 18.86
N VAL A 234 16.39 6.94 20.06
CA VAL A 234 17.19 6.52 21.21
C VAL A 234 17.57 5.04 21.08
N LYS A 235 18.87 4.74 21.14
CA LYS A 235 19.40 3.36 21.13
C LYS A 235 19.44 2.72 22.53
N LYS A 236 19.52 3.53 23.59
CA LYS A 236 19.57 3.10 25.02
C LYS A 236 18.88 4.12 25.91
N GLY A 237 18.03 3.68 26.85
CA GLY A 237 17.37 4.53 27.84
C GLY A 237 17.06 3.74 29.12
N GLU A 238 16.79 4.44 30.23
CA GLU A 238 16.62 3.86 31.57
C GLU A 238 15.44 2.87 31.69
N GLU A 239 14.45 2.95 30.79
CA GLU A 239 13.37 1.98 30.74
C GLU A 239 13.64 0.90 29.67
N ARG A 240 13.55 -0.38 30.05
CA ARG A 240 13.36 -1.56 29.17
C ARG A 240 14.48 -1.88 28.16
N ARG A 241 15.66 -2.33 28.63
CA ARG A 241 16.19 -3.59 28.12
C ARG A 241 15.65 -4.67 29.05
N ALA A 242 14.62 -5.39 28.60
CA ALA A 242 14.03 -6.47 29.39
C ALA A 242 14.12 -7.76 28.58
N ASP A 243 14.90 -8.70 29.09
CA ASP A 243 14.92 -10.07 28.59
C ASP A 243 13.73 -10.81 29.21
N TYR A 244 12.87 -11.36 28.36
CA TYR A 244 11.70 -12.11 28.76
C TYR A 244 11.89 -13.58 28.39
N ILE A 245 11.79 -14.47 29.38
CA ILE A 245 11.61 -15.89 29.10
C ILE A 245 10.12 -16.09 28.81
N PHE A 246 9.78 -16.34 27.55
CA PHE A 246 8.41 -16.63 27.15
C PHE A 246 8.24 -18.14 26.99
N LYS A 247 7.33 -18.71 27.78
CA LYS A 247 7.00 -20.14 27.73
C LYS A 247 5.62 -20.31 27.11
N MET A 248 5.55 -21.09 26.04
CA MET A 248 4.29 -21.50 25.42
C MET A 248 4.33 -23.00 25.17
N GLY A 249 3.56 -23.77 25.95
CA GLY A 249 3.60 -25.24 25.90
C GLY A 249 4.98 -25.79 26.31
N LEU A 250 5.55 -26.66 25.46
CA LEU A 250 6.89 -27.25 25.65
C LEU A 250 8.02 -26.39 25.05
N THR A 251 7.69 -25.35 24.27
CA THR A 251 8.66 -24.51 23.57
C THR A 251 9.25 -23.47 24.51
N HIS A 252 10.59 -23.46 24.60
CA HIS A 252 11.35 -22.48 25.37
C HIS A 252 11.98 -21.46 24.41
N ALA A 253 11.31 -20.34 24.19
CA ALA A 253 11.82 -19.23 23.39
C ALA A 253 12.27 -18.08 24.31
N VAL A 254 13.43 -17.51 24.02
CA VAL A 254 13.91 -16.32 24.73
C VAL A 254 13.58 -15.11 23.88
N PHE A 255 12.81 -14.17 24.41
CA PHE A 255 12.50 -12.91 23.74
C PHE A 255 13.27 -11.77 24.39
N SER A 256 13.96 -10.96 23.60
CA SER A 256 14.51 -9.68 24.03
C SER A 256 13.79 -8.56 23.31
N VAL A 257 13.35 -7.55 24.05
CA VAL A 257 12.78 -6.33 23.46
C VAL A 257 13.86 -5.27 23.47
N GLN A 258 14.26 -4.82 22.28
CA GLN A 258 15.29 -3.81 22.06
C GLN A 258 14.71 -2.63 21.29
N ARG A 259 15.39 -1.50 21.30
CA ARG A 259 14.99 -0.28 20.59
C ARG A 259 16.19 0.28 19.83
N GLY A 260 15.97 1.31 19.03
CA GLY A 260 17.02 1.94 18.23
C GLY A 260 17.03 1.52 16.77
N ASP A 261 15.97 0.83 16.30
CA ASP A 261 15.84 0.59 14.86
C ASP A 261 15.70 1.94 14.15
N TYR A 262 16.39 2.07 13.02
CA TYR A 262 16.38 3.28 12.19
C TYR A 262 16.76 4.58 12.91
N ALA A 263 17.54 4.49 14.00
CA ALA A 263 17.73 5.59 14.95
C ALA A 263 18.06 6.97 14.32
N PHE A 264 18.98 7.00 13.35
CA PHE A 264 19.33 8.24 12.66
C PHE A 264 18.15 8.87 11.89
N LEU A 265 17.36 8.05 11.20
CA LEU A 265 16.18 8.52 10.46
C LEU A 265 15.09 8.98 11.43
N MET A 266 14.84 8.25 12.52
CA MET A 266 13.88 8.64 13.56
C MET A 266 14.27 9.96 14.24
N GLU A 267 15.57 10.22 14.42
CA GLU A 267 16.08 11.51 14.89
C GLU A 267 15.77 12.62 13.90
N LYS A 268 16.02 12.40 12.60
CA LYS A 268 15.73 13.37 11.53
C LYS A 268 14.25 13.69 11.39
N VAL A 269 13.40 12.67 11.50
CA VAL A 269 11.94 12.85 11.57
C VAL A 269 11.60 13.76 12.75
N SER A 270 12.04 13.40 13.96
CA SER A 270 11.75 14.15 15.20
C SER A 270 12.23 15.60 15.14
N GLN A 271 13.43 15.85 14.62
CA GLN A 271 13.98 17.21 14.45
C GLN A 271 13.12 18.07 13.52
N ASN A 272 12.61 17.51 12.42
CA ASN A 272 11.76 18.25 11.50
C ASN A 272 10.35 18.45 12.06
N LEU A 273 9.79 17.48 12.78
CA LEU A 273 8.52 17.67 13.49
C LEU A 273 8.63 18.76 14.57
N GLU A 274 9.76 18.85 15.28
CA GLU A 274 9.99 19.93 16.26
C GLU A 274 10.03 21.30 15.59
N LYS A 275 10.64 21.40 14.39
CA LYS A 275 10.60 22.64 13.59
C LYS A 275 9.18 22.95 13.10
N ALA A 276 8.44 21.95 12.63
CA ALA A 276 7.04 22.12 12.20
C ALA A 276 6.16 22.63 13.35
N LYS A 277 6.37 22.14 14.58
CA LYS A 277 5.61 22.55 15.77
C LYS A 277 5.60 24.06 16.00
N ALA A 278 6.69 24.76 15.68
CA ALA A 278 6.76 26.23 15.77
C ALA A 278 5.75 26.96 14.86
N TYR A 279 5.27 26.29 13.81
CA TYR A 279 4.34 26.82 12.82
C TYR A 279 2.95 26.19 12.88
N ALA A 280 2.66 25.38 13.91
CA ALA A 280 1.34 24.79 14.12
C ALA A 280 0.24 25.87 14.23
N ALA A 281 -0.93 25.57 13.66
CA ALA A 281 -2.09 26.45 13.60
C ALA A 281 -2.99 26.33 14.84
N SER A 282 -2.96 25.19 15.54
CA SER A 282 -3.79 24.91 16.71
C SER A 282 -3.00 24.21 17.82
N ASP A 283 -3.54 24.19 19.04
CA ASP A 283 -2.94 23.42 20.14
C ASP A 283 -3.09 21.91 19.92
N ASN A 284 -4.10 21.46 19.16
CA ASN A 284 -4.19 20.07 18.72
C ASN A 284 -3.01 19.71 17.80
N GLN A 285 -2.65 20.58 16.85
CA GLN A 285 -1.48 20.34 16.00
C GLN A 285 -0.17 20.34 16.79
N LYS A 286 -0.03 21.20 17.80
CA LYS A 286 1.15 21.14 18.69
C LYS A 286 1.17 19.83 19.47
N GLY A 287 0.05 19.46 20.11
CA GLY A 287 -0.08 18.25 20.91
C GLY A 287 0.20 16.99 20.11
N MET A 288 -0.35 16.87 18.89
CA MET A 288 -0.06 15.71 18.04
C MET A 288 1.42 15.62 17.66
N LEU A 289 2.07 16.75 17.35
CA LEU A 289 3.49 16.75 16.97
C LEU A 289 4.39 16.43 18.16
N GLU A 290 4.08 16.92 19.36
CA GLU A 290 4.80 16.56 20.59
C GLU A 290 4.75 15.05 20.85
N GLU A 291 3.58 14.45 20.67
CA GLU A 291 3.37 13.02 20.86
C GLU A 291 4.00 12.16 19.76
N TYR A 292 3.98 12.62 18.49
CA TYR A 292 4.71 11.96 17.41
C TYR A 292 6.22 12.02 17.63
N ILE A 293 6.76 13.16 18.07
CA ILE A 293 8.18 13.30 18.45
C ILE A 293 8.52 12.32 19.57
N ARG A 294 7.67 12.20 20.59
CA ARG A 294 7.85 11.24 21.68
C ARG A 294 7.82 9.79 21.17
N SER A 295 6.89 9.47 20.27
CA SER A 295 6.81 8.16 19.62
C SER A 295 8.10 7.82 18.87
N PHE A 296 8.58 8.68 17.96
CA PHE A 296 9.79 8.41 17.18
C PHE A 296 11.07 8.49 18.01
N THR A 297 11.09 9.27 19.08
CA THR A 297 12.26 9.34 19.97
C THR A 297 12.43 8.06 20.76
N TYR A 298 11.34 7.53 21.33
CA TYR A 298 11.39 6.42 22.30
C TYR A 298 10.85 5.08 21.79
N GLY A 299 10.20 5.05 20.62
CA GLY A 299 9.56 3.89 20.03
C GLY A 299 8.22 3.51 20.68
N SER A 300 7.43 4.50 21.13
CA SER A 300 6.18 4.26 21.85
C SER A 300 4.95 4.41 20.95
N VAL A 301 4.32 3.29 20.59
CA VAL A 301 3.04 3.30 19.87
C VAL A 301 1.93 3.94 20.71
N ASP A 302 2.00 3.86 22.04
CA ASP A 302 1.03 4.56 22.90
C ASP A 302 1.14 6.08 22.79
N ALA A 303 2.35 6.62 22.59
CA ALA A 303 2.54 8.03 22.28
C ALA A 303 2.00 8.36 20.88
N HIS A 304 2.24 7.50 19.89
CA HIS A 304 1.66 7.69 18.55
C HIS A 304 0.14 7.74 18.60
N LYS A 305 -0.49 6.81 19.32
CA LYS A 305 -1.92 6.78 19.60
C LYS A 305 -2.42 8.07 20.24
N GLU A 306 -1.72 8.61 21.23
CA GLU A 306 -2.08 9.90 21.83
C GLU A 306 -1.98 11.05 20.82
N GLY A 307 -0.95 11.07 19.99
CA GLY A 307 -0.85 12.01 18.88
C GLY A 307 -2.01 11.89 17.90
N SER A 308 -2.42 10.65 17.56
CA SER A 308 -3.58 10.40 16.70
C SER A 308 -4.88 10.92 17.31
N ARG A 309 -5.04 10.90 18.64
CA ARG A 309 -6.20 11.49 19.33
C ARG A 309 -6.27 13.00 19.14
N PHE A 310 -5.15 13.70 19.32
CA PHE A 310 -5.05 15.13 19.03
C PHE A 310 -5.35 15.42 17.56
N TRP A 311 -4.82 14.60 16.65
CA TRP A 311 -5.04 14.73 15.23
C TRP A 311 -6.51 14.57 14.82
N ILE A 312 -7.25 13.59 15.38
CA ILE A 312 -8.69 13.42 15.13
C ILE A 312 -9.48 14.66 15.59
N LYS A 313 -9.05 15.30 16.67
CA LYS A 313 -9.66 16.51 17.24
C LYS A 313 -9.34 17.77 16.45
N ASP A 314 -8.28 17.78 15.63
CA ASP A 314 -7.94 18.86 14.71
C ASP A 314 -8.83 18.79 13.47
N LYS A 315 -10.01 19.43 13.51
CA LYS A 315 -11.01 19.36 12.44
C LYS A 315 -10.73 20.40 11.34
N GLY A 316 -10.75 19.97 10.09
CA GLY A 316 -10.59 20.81 8.90
C GLY A 316 -9.35 21.71 8.85
N PRO A 317 -8.13 21.21 9.16
CA PRO A 317 -6.91 22.01 9.04
C PRO A 317 -6.61 22.34 7.57
N ILE A 318 -6.05 23.52 7.28
CA ILE A 318 -5.66 23.89 5.90
C ILE A 318 -4.56 22.98 5.35
N VAL A 319 -3.56 22.68 6.19
CA VAL A 319 -2.50 21.70 5.90
C VAL A 319 -2.77 20.48 6.77
N GLU A 320 -3.20 19.41 6.14
CA GLU A 320 -3.46 18.13 6.77
C GLU A 320 -2.24 17.22 6.62
N SER A 321 -1.98 16.39 7.62
CA SER A 321 -0.82 15.50 7.63
C SER A 321 -0.98 14.34 8.59
N TYR A 322 -0.36 13.21 8.26
CA TYR A 322 -0.17 12.09 9.17
C TYR A 322 1.17 11.43 8.89
N ILE A 323 1.78 10.79 9.90
CA ILE A 323 3.13 10.22 9.79
C ILE A 323 3.33 9.08 10.81
N GLY A 324 3.94 7.98 10.39
CA GLY A 324 4.30 6.87 11.27
C GLY A 324 4.43 5.53 10.58
N PHE A 325 4.36 4.45 11.36
CA PHE A 325 4.27 3.08 10.86
C PHE A 325 2.78 2.71 10.79
N ILE A 326 2.14 2.91 9.64
CA ILE A 326 0.68 3.02 9.55
C ILE A 326 0.05 1.76 8.97
N GLU A 327 0.44 1.37 7.77
CA GLU A 327 -0.21 0.31 7.01
C GLU A 327 0.55 -1.02 7.09
N SER A 328 -0.15 -2.11 7.37
CA SER A 328 0.42 -3.44 7.59
C SER A 328 0.43 -4.35 6.36
N TYR A 329 0.10 -3.82 5.17
CA TYR A 329 -0.10 -4.60 3.94
C TYR A 329 1.12 -5.43 3.51
N ARG A 330 2.34 -4.92 3.71
CA ARG A 330 3.58 -5.50 3.18
C ARG A 330 4.35 -6.37 4.17
N ASP A 331 3.90 -6.43 5.43
CA ASP A 331 4.35 -7.46 6.36
C ASP A 331 3.73 -8.80 5.92
N PRO A 332 4.51 -9.85 5.59
CA PRO A 332 3.93 -11.12 5.20
C PRO A 332 3.06 -11.79 6.28
N PHE A 333 3.17 -11.37 7.55
CA PHE A 333 2.28 -11.77 8.63
C PHE A 333 1.07 -10.81 8.81
N GLY A 334 1.21 -9.56 8.40
CA GLY A 334 0.15 -8.54 8.40
C GLY A 334 -0.04 -7.75 9.70
N SER A 335 1.00 -7.56 10.53
CA SER A 335 0.87 -6.78 11.79
C SER A 335 1.88 -5.66 12.00
N ARG A 336 2.99 -5.64 11.25
CA ARG A 336 4.00 -4.57 11.28
C ARG A 336 3.67 -3.53 10.23
N GLY A 337 3.77 -2.25 10.61
CA GLY A 337 3.49 -1.14 9.72
C GLY A 337 4.70 -0.79 8.85
N GLU A 338 4.45 -0.53 7.58
CA GLU A 338 5.39 0.21 6.74
C GLU A 338 5.40 1.68 7.17
N PHE A 339 6.57 2.33 7.12
CA PHE A 339 6.63 3.76 7.37
C PHE A 339 6.02 4.55 6.21
N GLU A 340 5.12 5.47 6.53
CA GLU A 340 4.63 6.47 5.59
C GLU A 340 4.44 7.84 6.27
N GLY A 341 4.43 8.88 5.46
CA GLY A 341 4.03 10.21 5.90
C GLY A 341 3.53 11.05 4.75
N PHE A 342 2.43 11.77 4.98
CA PHE A 342 1.87 12.66 3.98
C PHE A 342 1.64 14.08 4.49
N VAL A 343 1.67 15.02 3.57
CA VAL A 343 1.29 16.41 3.73
C VAL A 343 0.40 16.76 2.55
N ALA A 344 -0.79 17.27 2.83
CA ALA A 344 -1.75 17.61 1.80
C ALA A 344 -2.51 18.88 2.19
N VAL A 345 -2.99 19.61 1.18
CA VAL A 345 -3.69 20.87 1.34
C VAL A 345 -5.17 20.66 1.08
N VAL A 346 -6.04 21.18 1.95
CA VAL A 346 -7.50 21.01 1.78
C VAL A 346 -8.01 21.69 0.52
N ASN A 347 -8.71 20.91 -0.30
CA ASN A 347 -9.54 21.43 -1.38
C ASN A 347 -10.94 21.76 -0.84
N LYS A 348 -11.19 23.05 -0.58
CA LYS A 348 -12.43 23.51 0.08
C LYS A 348 -13.70 23.20 -0.73
N ALA A 349 -13.62 23.24 -2.06
CA ALA A 349 -14.79 23.02 -2.92
C ALA A 349 -15.25 21.56 -2.85
N MET A 350 -14.32 20.61 -3.00
CA MET A 350 -14.64 19.18 -2.93
C MET A 350 -14.95 18.73 -1.49
N SER A 351 -14.27 19.29 -0.50
CA SER A 351 -14.55 19.00 0.92
C SER A 351 -15.98 19.39 1.34
N ALA A 352 -16.61 20.37 0.68
CA ALA A 352 -18.01 20.73 0.95
C ALA A 352 -18.99 19.59 0.63
N ARG A 353 -18.75 18.83 -0.45
CA ARG A 353 -19.57 17.66 -0.82
C ARG A 353 -19.43 16.52 0.19
N PHE A 354 -18.20 16.25 0.62
CA PHE A 354 -17.92 15.25 1.66
C PHE A 354 -18.53 15.63 3.02
N ALA A 355 -18.54 16.92 3.37
CA ALA A 355 -19.23 17.39 4.57
C ALA A 355 -20.76 17.16 4.51
N GLU A 356 -21.37 17.31 3.33
CA GLU A 356 -22.78 17.00 3.11
C GLU A 356 -23.06 15.49 3.24
N LEU A 357 -22.17 14.63 2.70
CA LEU A 357 -22.23 13.18 2.90
C LEU A 357 -22.18 12.80 4.39
N VAL A 358 -21.21 13.36 5.14
CA VAL A 358 -21.09 13.14 6.58
C VAL A 358 -22.35 13.61 7.33
N SER A 359 -22.96 14.72 6.90
CA SER A 359 -24.20 15.21 7.50
C SER A 359 -25.40 14.28 7.27
N SER A 360 -25.38 13.50 6.18
CA SER A 360 -26.41 12.53 5.81
C SER A 360 -26.15 11.12 6.35
N ALA A 361 -24.98 10.86 6.93
CA ALA A 361 -24.56 9.52 7.33
C ALA A 361 -25.48 8.84 8.35
N GLU A 362 -26.09 9.58 9.28
CA GLU A 362 -27.09 9.03 10.22
C GLU A 362 -28.33 8.45 9.52
N VAL A 363 -28.64 8.93 8.32
CA VAL A 363 -29.74 8.44 7.46
C VAL A 363 -29.27 7.27 6.58
N LEU A 364 -28.00 7.25 6.17
CA LEU A 364 -27.45 6.25 5.26
C LEU A 364 -27.01 4.96 5.98
N LEU A 365 -26.51 5.05 7.21
CA LEU A 365 -26.03 3.87 7.97
C LEU A 365 -27.12 2.80 8.17
N PRO A 366 -28.39 3.14 8.49
CA PRO A 366 -29.46 2.14 8.59
C PRO A 366 -29.78 1.37 7.30
N GLU A 367 -29.31 1.84 6.13
CA GLU A 367 -29.47 1.12 4.87
C GLU A 367 -28.49 -0.06 4.74
N LEU A 368 -27.42 -0.11 5.54
CA LEU A 368 -26.46 -1.21 5.48
C LEU A 368 -27.09 -2.55 5.90
N PRO A 369 -26.71 -3.67 5.27
CA PRO A 369 -27.48 -4.91 5.32
C PRO A 369 -27.24 -5.77 6.57
N TRP A 370 -26.83 -5.16 7.68
CA TRP A 370 -26.66 -5.85 8.96
C TRP A 370 -27.60 -5.31 10.03
N PRO A 371 -27.92 -6.12 11.06
CA PRO A 371 -28.73 -5.63 12.17
C PRO A 371 -28.05 -4.45 12.88
N PRO A 372 -28.82 -3.50 13.45
CA PRO A 372 -28.26 -2.37 14.20
C PRO A 372 -27.29 -2.77 15.33
N ALA A 373 -27.48 -3.96 15.92
CA ALA A 373 -26.59 -4.52 16.93
C ALA A 373 -25.16 -4.83 16.45
N PHE A 374 -24.93 -4.83 15.13
CA PHE A 374 -23.63 -5.01 14.49
C PHE A 374 -23.03 -3.67 14.03
N GLU A 375 -23.69 -2.54 14.32
CA GLU A 375 -23.20 -1.18 14.09
C GLU A 375 -22.60 -0.56 15.37
N LYS A 376 -21.90 0.58 15.25
CA LYS A 376 -21.55 1.44 16.39
C LYS A 376 -22.81 1.91 17.15
N ASP A 377 -22.74 2.07 18.47
CA ASP A 377 -23.85 2.66 19.27
C ASP A 377 -24.02 4.15 18.98
N HIS A 378 -22.90 4.84 18.81
CA HIS A 378 -22.86 6.28 18.61
C HIS A 378 -22.14 6.60 17.31
N PHE A 379 -22.86 7.31 16.44
CA PHE A 379 -22.26 7.88 15.25
C PHE A 379 -21.42 9.11 15.62
N LEU A 380 -20.10 8.94 15.65
CA LEU A 380 -19.17 10.05 15.72
C LEU A 380 -18.93 10.55 14.29
N LYS A 381 -19.42 11.74 13.96
CA LYS A 381 -19.25 12.36 12.64
C LYS A 381 -17.76 12.41 12.27
N PRO A 382 -17.32 11.62 11.26
CA PRO A 382 -15.93 11.66 10.82
C PRO A 382 -15.65 13.01 10.14
N ASP A 383 -14.38 13.41 10.15
CA ASP A 383 -13.94 14.51 9.29
C ASP A 383 -13.65 13.93 7.91
N PHE A 384 -14.40 14.32 6.88
CA PHE A 384 -14.18 13.87 5.52
C PHE A 384 -13.77 15.04 4.64
N THR A 385 -12.51 15.03 4.22
CA THR A 385 -11.90 16.10 3.42
C THR A 385 -11.32 15.57 2.13
N SER A 386 -11.45 16.37 1.06
CA SER A 386 -10.68 16.16 -0.16
C SER A 386 -9.40 17.00 -0.09
N LEU A 387 -8.27 16.38 -0.37
CA LEU A 387 -6.95 16.99 -0.22
C LEU A 387 -6.15 16.88 -1.52
N ASP A 388 -5.35 17.90 -1.79
CA ASP A 388 -4.32 17.88 -2.82
C ASP A 388 -2.98 17.57 -2.15
N VAL A 389 -2.43 16.40 -2.46
CA VAL A 389 -1.17 15.91 -1.89
C VAL A 389 0.00 16.79 -2.35
N LEU A 390 0.72 17.34 -1.38
CA LEU A 390 2.02 18.00 -1.59
C LEU A 390 3.17 17.00 -1.44
N THR A 391 3.04 16.07 -0.51
CA THR A 391 4.04 15.03 -0.22
C THR A 391 3.33 13.78 0.24
N PHE A 392 3.70 12.64 -0.32
CA PHE A 392 3.40 11.31 0.21
C PHE A 392 4.68 10.48 0.12
N ALA A 393 5.37 10.34 1.24
CA ALA A 393 6.60 9.59 1.36
C ALA A 393 6.30 8.17 1.85
N GLY A 394 6.82 7.17 1.16
CA GLY A 394 6.55 5.75 1.41
C GLY A 394 6.78 4.93 0.14
N SER A 395 6.21 3.72 0.09
CA SER A 395 6.31 2.83 -1.07
C SER A 395 5.32 3.13 -2.20
N GLY A 396 4.27 3.90 -1.93
CA GLY A 396 3.21 4.20 -2.90
C GLY A 396 2.33 5.35 -2.46
N ILE A 397 1.52 5.85 -3.40
CA ILE A 397 0.55 6.92 -3.14
C ILE A 397 -0.87 6.33 -3.30
N PRO A 398 -1.68 6.28 -2.23
CA PRO A 398 -3.05 5.81 -2.29
C PRO A 398 -3.97 6.87 -2.93
N ALA A 399 -5.17 6.45 -3.33
CA ALA A 399 -6.21 7.33 -3.84
C ALA A 399 -7.05 7.99 -2.73
N GLY A 400 -7.08 7.34 -1.56
CA GLY A 400 -7.75 7.80 -0.36
C GLY A 400 -7.25 7.00 0.84
N ILE A 401 -7.49 7.50 2.04
CA ILE A 401 -7.06 6.89 3.30
C ILE A 401 -8.16 7.04 4.36
N ASN A 402 -8.26 6.04 5.25
CA ASN A 402 -9.18 6.03 6.38
C ASN A 402 -8.38 5.66 7.64
N ILE A 403 -8.03 6.67 8.43
CA ILE A 403 -7.04 6.58 9.51
C ILE A 403 -7.52 7.29 10.80
N PRO A 404 -7.00 6.93 11.99
CA PRO A 404 -5.93 5.94 12.23
C PRO A 404 -6.42 4.48 12.18
N ASN A 405 -5.49 3.55 12.03
CA ASN A 405 -5.75 2.10 12.09
C ASN A 405 -5.93 1.56 13.52
N TYR A 406 -5.85 2.44 14.53
CA TYR A 406 -6.09 2.09 15.93
C TYR A 406 -7.57 1.93 16.20
N ASP A 407 -8.04 0.70 16.09
CA ASP A 407 -9.41 0.30 16.35
C ASP A 407 -9.99 0.96 17.62
N ASP A 408 -9.29 0.96 18.76
CA ASP A 408 -9.81 1.55 20.01
C ASP A 408 -10.07 3.05 19.89
N ILE A 409 -9.23 3.77 19.17
CA ILE A 409 -9.45 5.19 18.89
C ILE A 409 -10.62 5.39 17.92
N ARG A 410 -10.72 4.56 16.86
CA ARG A 410 -11.85 4.59 15.89
C ARG A 410 -13.20 4.41 16.57
N GLN A 411 -13.21 3.64 17.67
CA GLN A 411 -14.36 3.36 18.54
C GLN A 411 -14.80 4.57 19.35
N THR A 412 -13.84 5.15 20.08
CA THR A 412 -14.13 6.04 21.21
C THR A 412 -14.03 7.51 20.85
N GLU A 413 -13.25 7.83 19.82
CA GLU A 413 -12.93 9.21 19.44
C GLU A 413 -13.23 9.52 17.97
N GLY A 414 -13.14 8.50 17.10
CA GLY A 414 -13.47 8.61 15.68
C GLY A 414 -12.24 8.42 14.79
N PHE A 415 -12.37 8.84 13.53
CA PHE A 415 -11.36 8.71 12.49
C PHE A 415 -11.54 9.84 11.47
N LYS A 416 -10.59 10.01 10.55
CA LYS A 416 -10.76 10.88 9.39
C LYS A 416 -10.70 10.06 8.10
N ASN A 417 -11.51 10.49 7.14
CA ASN A 417 -11.52 10.00 5.79
C ASN A 417 -10.95 11.07 4.88
N VAL A 418 -10.07 10.65 3.99
CA VAL A 418 -9.36 11.56 3.12
C VAL A 418 -9.42 11.00 1.71
N SER A 419 -9.93 11.82 0.79
CA SER A 419 -9.85 11.57 -0.65
C SER A 419 -8.72 12.42 -1.23
N LEU A 420 -7.78 11.81 -1.96
CA LEU A 420 -6.61 12.49 -2.51
C LEU A 420 -6.88 12.91 -3.95
N GLY A 421 -7.49 14.10 -4.12
CA GLY A 421 -8.09 14.57 -5.37
C GLY A 421 -7.10 14.65 -6.53
N ASN A 422 -5.91 15.20 -6.30
CA ASN A 422 -4.88 15.28 -7.33
C ASN A 422 -4.26 13.92 -7.71
N VAL A 423 -4.28 12.92 -6.80
CA VAL A 423 -3.89 11.53 -7.13
C VAL A 423 -4.96 10.88 -8.00
N LEU A 424 -6.22 11.08 -7.64
CA LEU A 424 -7.37 10.59 -8.39
C LEU A 424 -7.39 11.16 -9.82
N ALA A 425 -7.17 12.47 -9.99
CA ALA A 425 -7.08 13.12 -11.30
C ALA A 425 -6.11 12.42 -12.26
N VAL A 426 -4.95 11.98 -11.76
CA VAL A 426 -3.96 11.23 -12.55
C VAL A 426 -4.41 9.80 -12.85
N ALA A 427 -5.06 9.13 -11.89
CA ALA A 427 -5.62 7.80 -12.08
C ALA A 427 -6.72 7.79 -13.17
N TYR A 428 -7.38 8.93 -13.42
CA TYR A 428 -8.45 9.06 -14.42
C TYR A 428 -7.96 9.32 -15.84
N ALA A 429 -6.73 9.80 -16.04
CA ALA A 429 -6.13 9.99 -17.37
C ALA A 429 -5.82 8.65 -18.04
N THR A 430 -6.85 7.91 -18.46
CA THR A 430 -6.75 6.62 -19.15
C THR A 430 -7.02 6.84 -20.63
N GLN A 431 -6.10 6.41 -21.49
CA GLN A 431 -6.31 6.50 -22.93
C GLN A 431 -7.25 5.38 -23.39
N LYS A 432 -8.10 5.62 -24.40
CA LYS A 432 -9.14 4.67 -24.81
C LYS A 432 -8.57 3.32 -25.27
N GLU A 433 -7.44 3.36 -25.97
CA GLU A 433 -6.70 2.19 -26.45
C GLU A 433 -6.17 1.30 -25.31
N LYS A 434 -6.06 1.85 -24.09
CA LYS A 434 -5.58 1.15 -22.88
C LYS A 434 -6.70 0.47 -22.07
N LEU A 435 -7.96 0.60 -22.50
CA LEU A 435 -9.11 -0.05 -21.84
C LEU A 435 -9.31 -1.47 -22.34
N THR A 436 -8.53 -2.41 -21.80
CA THR A 436 -8.68 -3.85 -22.04
C THR A 436 -9.98 -4.42 -21.46
N PHE A 437 -10.50 -5.48 -22.08
CA PHE A 437 -11.64 -6.29 -21.61
C PHE A 437 -13.04 -5.64 -21.61
N LEU A 438 -13.21 -4.47 -22.25
CA LEU A 438 -14.50 -3.78 -22.38
C LEU A 438 -14.98 -3.73 -23.84
N GLU A 439 -16.30 -3.75 -24.06
CA GLU A 439 -16.89 -3.47 -25.37
C GLU A 439 -16.66 -1.99 -25.78
N GLU A 440 -16.61 -1.69 -27.08
CA GLU A 440 -16.34 -0.32 -27.57
C GLU A 440 -17.33 0.73 -27.05
N LYS A 441 -18.62 0.38 -26.95
CA LYS A 441 -19.66 1.28 -26.40
C LYS A 441 -19.41 1.62 -24.92
N ASP A 442 -18.83 0.69 -24.18
CA ASP A 442 -18.59 0.83 -22.74
C ASP A 442 -17.28 1.56 -22.46
N LYS A 443 -16.32 1.56 -23.40
CA LYS A 443 -15.08 2.34 -23.28
C LYS A 443 -15.34 3.85 -23.19
N ASP A 444 -16.23 4.38 -24.04
CA ASP A 444 -16.53 5.82 -24.04
C ASP A 444 -17.26 6.25 -22.76
N LEU A 445 -18.18 5.42 -22.27
CA LEU A 445 -18.86 5.65 -20.99
C LEU A 445 -17.90 5.54 -19.81
N TYR A 446 -17.01 4.54 -19.84
CA TYR A 446 -16.00 4.33 -18.81
C TYR A 446 -15.06 5.54 -18.71
N ILE A 447 -14.54 6.07 -19.83
CA ILE A 447 -13.66 7.27 -19.81
C ILE A 447 -14.39 8.46 -19.19
N LYS A 448 -15.65 8.67 -19.56
CA LYS A 448 -16.44 9.82 -19.10
C LYS A 448 -16.75 9.75 -17.61
N TRP A 449 -17.09 8.58 -17.09
CA TRP A 449 -17.68 8.44 -15.74
C TRP A 449 -16.78 7.78 -14.70
N LYS A 450 -15.62 7.23 -15.07
CA LYS A 450 -14.66 6.62 -14.12
C LYS A 450 -14.20 7.59 -13.03
N GLY A 451 -14.03 8.87 -13.36
CA GLY A 451 -13.67 9.92 -12.41
C GLY A 451 -14.70 10.04 -11.29
N PRO A 452 -15.92 10.50 -11.64
CA PRO A 452 -17.03 10.64 -10.69
C PRO A 452 -17.40 9.35 -9.94
N SER A 453 -17.34 8.17 -10.58
CA SER A 453 -17.76 6.92 -9.95
C SER A 453 -16.89 6.49 -8.77
N PHE A 454 -15.63 6.94 -8.71
CA PHE A 454 -14.67 6.54 -7.68
C PHE A 454 -14.77 7.39 -6.40
N GLU A 455 -15.54 8.49 -6.41
CA GLU A 455 -15.70 9.39 -5.24
C GLU A 455 -16.69 8.85 -4.19
N VAL A 456 -17.37 7.73 -4.48
CA VAL A 456 -18.52 7.20 -3.69
C VAL A 456 -18.17 5.88 -2.98
N GLN A 457 -17.37 5.90 -1.91
CA GLN A 457 -17.15 4.73 -1.00
C GLN A 457 -16.69 5.20 0.40
N ASP A 458 -17.25 4.69 1.52
CA ASP A 458 -16.65 4.72 2.89
C ASP A 458 -17.53 4.02 3.97
N GLU A 459 -16.93 3.66 5.12
CA GLU A 459 -17.55 2.94 6.25
C GLU A 459 -16.87 2.98 7.66
N LYS A 460 -17.72 2.74 8.70
CA LYS A 460 -17.55 1.84 9.90
C LYS A 460 -17.21 2.26 11.37
N GLY A 461 -17.93 1.63 12.33
CA GLY A 461 -17.53 0.49 13.25
C GLY A 461 -16.86 0.64 14.66
N LYS A 462 -17.46 0.11 15.78
CA LYS A 462 -16.86 -0.67 16.92
C LYS A 462 -17.75 -0.86 18.22
N LEU A 463 -17.52 -1.95 19.01
CA LEU A 463 -18.43 -2.70 19.96
C LEU A 463 -18.62 -2.28 21.46
N ASN A 464 -19.76 -2.73 22.01
CA ASN A 464 -20.59 -2.11 23.06
C ASN A 464 -21.96 -2.85 23.31
N PHE A 465 -22.08 -4.14 22.94
CA PHE A 465 -23.37 -4.80 22.71
C PHE A 465 -23.83 -5.78 23.81
N ASP A 466 -25.13 -6.11 23.86
CA ASP A 466 -25.74 -7.03 24.85
C ASP A 466 -25.60 -8.52 24.45
N LYS A 467 -24.87 -9.29 25.25
CA LYS A 467 -24.61 -10.72 25.04
C LYS A 467 -25.84 -11.62 25.15
N ALA A 468 -26.90 -11.18 25.82
CA ALA A 468 -28.13 -11.95 25.98
C ALA A 468 -29.10 -11.77 24.80
N GLU A 469 -28.91 -10.73 23.99
CA GLU A 469 -29.87 -10.31 22.96
C GLU A 469 -29.33 -10.41 21.53
N VAL A 470 -28.03 -10.21 21.31
CA VAL A 470 -27.48 -10.18 19.96
C VAL A 470 -27.37 -11.58 19.36
N ARG A 471 -28.11 -11.78 18.26
CA ARG A 471 -28.14 -13.01 17.48
C ARG A 471 -27.43 -12.82 16.15
N ASN A 472 -26.73 -13.85 15.72
CA ASN A 472 -26.21 -13.93 14.37
C ASN A 472 -27.39 -13.97 13.39
N PRO A 473 -27.50 -13.03 12.43
CA PRO A 473 -28.63 -12.96 11.50
C PRO A 473 -28.72 -14.15 10.55
N GLU A 474 -27.64 -14.91 10.37
CA GLU A 474 -27.61 -16.08 9.50
C GLU A 474 -28.04 -17.37 10.20
N THR A 475 -27.56 -17.59 11.43
CA THR A 475 -27.82 -18.82 12.17
C THR A 475 -29.00 -18.69 13.14
N GLY A 476 -29.36 -17.47 13.51
CA GLY A 476 -30.33 -17.18 14.58
C GLY A 476 -29.82 -17.47 15.99
N GLU A 477 -28.59 -17.95 16.13
CA GLU A 477 -27.97 -18.29 17.41
C GLU A 477 -27.36 -17.06 18.10
N LEU A 478 -27.17 -17.15 19.42
CA LEU A 478 -26.45 -16.11 20.16
C LEU A 478 -24.98 -16.06 19.73
N VAL A 479 -24.41 -14.86 19.72
CA VAL A 479 -22.99 -14.67 19.43
C VAL A 479 -22.13 -15.35 20.50
N SER A 480 -21.29 -16.31 20.08
CA SER A 480 -20.44 -17.12 20.95
C SER A 480 -18.94 -16.78 20.88
N PHE A 481 -18.54 -15.96 19.89
CA PHE A 481 -17.16 -15.52 19.65
C PHE A 481 -17.04 -13.98 19.76
N TRP A 482 -15.90 -13.49 20.23
CA TRP A 482 -15.54 -12.06 20.30
C TRP A 482 -14.04 -11.86 20.53
N TYR A 483 -13.54 -10.65 20.27
CA TYR A 483 -12.16 -10.24 20.58
C TYR A 483 -11.89 -10.24 22.09
N LYS A 484 -10.78 -10.83 22.54
CA LYS A 484 -10.37 -10.94 23.94
C LYS A 484 -9.14 -10.08 24.23
N GLY A 485 -9.10 -9.43 25.39
CA GLY A 485 -7.89 -8.74 25.87
C GLY A 485 -7.42 -7.63 24.92
N SER A 486 -6.18 -7.74 24.43
CA SER A 486 -5.56 -6.80 23.48
C SER A 486 -5.55 -7.31 22.04
N GLU A 487 -6.36 -8.32 21.73
CA GLU A 487 -6.52 -8.81 20.35
C GLU A 487 -7.10 -7.71 19.46
N THR A 488 -6.60 -7.62 18.23
CA THR A 488 -6.99 -6.62 17.22
C THR A 488 -7.51 -7.32 15.96
N TRP A 489 -8.10 -6.56 15.03
CA TRP A 489 -8.44 -7.07 13.70
C TRP A 489 -7.26 -7.77 13.04
N ASP A 490 -6.12 -7.07 12.94
CA ASP A 490 -4.88 -7.56 12.32
C ASP A 490 -4.32 -8.78 13.05
N SER A 491 -4.27 -8.78 14.38
CA SER A 491 -3.70 -9.93 15.10
C SER A 491 -4.57 -11.19 15.02
N LYS A 492 -5.88 -11.06 14.74
CA LYS A 492 -6.82 -12.17 14.62
C LYS A 492 -6.95 -12.73 13.22
N PHE A 493 -7.17 -11.85 12.25
CA PHE A 493 -7.41 -12.24 10.85
C PHE A 493 -6.11 -12.32 10.05
N SER A 494 -5.02 -11.74 10.57
CA SER A 494 -3.64 -11.85 10.06
C SER A 494 -3.56 -11.74 8.53
N THR A 495 -3.22 -12.84 7.86
CA THR A 495 -2.96 -12.90 6.42
C THR A 495 -4.14 -12.51 5.53
N ILE A 496 -5.37 -12.52 6.04
CA ILE A 496 -6.55 -12.07 5.29
C ILE A 496 -7.12 -10.75 5.81
N ALA A 497 -6.61 -10.22 6.92
CA ALA A 497 -7.18 -9.05 7.60
C ALA A 497 -7.33 -7.85 6.65
N SER A 498 -6.26 -7.47 5.97
CA SER A 498 -6.30 -6.34 5.04
C SER A 498 -7.27 -6.61 3.89
N SER A 499 -7.11 -7.70 3.15
CA SER A 499 -7.93 -7.98 1.96
C SER A 499 -9.41 -8.10 2.31
N TYR A 500 -9.74 -8.78 3.40
CA TYR A 500 -11.12 -8.94 3.86
C TYR A 500 -11.76 -7.59 4.19
N GLU A 501 -11.05 -6.69 4.86
CA GLU A 501 -11.58 -5.36 5.18
C GLU A 501 -11.76 -4.50 3.93
N GLU A 502 -10.82 -4.53 2.99
CA GLU A 502 -10.96 -3.82 1.71
C GLU A 502 -12.14 -4.34 0.89
N CYS A 503 -12.34 -5.66 0.83
CA CYS A 503 -13.48 -6.27 0.15
C CYS A 503 -14.79 -5.78 0.70
N ARG A 504 -14.84 -5.68 2.02
CA ARG A 504 -16.02 -5.24 2.73
C ARG A 504 -16.30 -3.75 2.52
N ALA A 505 -15.27 -2.89 2.53
CA ALA A 505 -15.40 -1.47 2.22
C ALA A 505 -15.85 -1.21 0.77
N GLU A 506 -15.22 -1.89 -0.20
CA GLU A 506 -15.59 -1.80 -1.63
C GLU A 506 -17.02 -2.31 -1.88
N CYS A 507 -17.46 -3.37 -1.19
CA CYS A 507 -18.86 -3.84 -1.24
C CYS A 507 -19.85 -2.74 -0.82
N VAL A 508 -19.47 -1.86 0.08
CA VAL A 508 -20.37 -0.83 0.61
C VAL A 508 -20.43 0.38 -0.28
N GLY A 509 -19.29 0.75 -0.88
CA GLY A 509 -19.28 1.63 -2.03
C GLY A 509 -20.28 1.20 -3.10
N LEU A 510 -20.22 -0.07 -3.53
CA LEU A 510 -21.15 -0.61 -4.54
C LEU A 510 -22.60 -0.65 -4.07
N TYR A 511 -22.84 -0.96 -2.79
CA TYR A 511 -24.18 -1.06 -2.23
C TYR A 511 -24.85 0.31 -2.08
N LEU A 512 -24.14 1.28 -1.51
CA LEU A 512 -24.64 2.63 -1.24
C LEU A 512 -24.65 3.52 -2.47
N CYS A 513 -23.84 3.26 -3.50
CA CYS A 513 -23.92 4.02 -4.75
C CYS A 513 -25.28 3.85 -5.46
N LEU A 514 -26.08 2.82 -5.11
CA LEU A 514 -27.45 2.65 -5.59
C LEU A 514 -28.45 3.60 -4.93
N ASN A 515 -28.06 4.30 -3.86
CA ASN A 515 -28.91 5.24 -3.14
C ASN A 515 -28.92 6.60 -3.87
N LYS A 516 -30.11 7.05 -4.28
CA LYS A 516 -30.30 8.32 -5.01
C LYS A 516 -29.85 9.55 -4.22
N GLN A 517 -29.99 9.54 -2.89
CA GLN A 517 -29.52 10.63 -2.04
C GLN A 517 -27.99 10.72 -2.09
N VAL A 518 -27.30 9.57 -2.03
CA VAL A 518 -25.84 9.53 -2.16
C VAL A 518 -25.40 10.13 -3.48
N LEU A 519 -26.00 9.73 -4.60
CA LEU A 519 -25.65 10.27 -5.92
C LEU A 519 -25.92 11.78 -6.04
N SER A 520 -27.03 12.27 -5.49
CA SER A 520 -27.39 13.69 -5.49
C SER A 520 -26.41 14.55 -4.66
N ILE A 521 -25.89 14.03 -3.53
CA ILE A 521 -24.85 14.71 -2.73
C ILE A 521 -23.57 14.94 -3.55
N PHE A 522 -23.22 14.01 -4.46
CA PHE A 522 -22.10 14.16 -5.38
C PHE A 522 -22.45 14.95 -6.66
N GLY A 523 -23.71 15.39 -6.80
CA GLY A 523 -24.19 16.23 -7.90
C GLY A 523 -24.69 15.45 -9.12
N HIS A 524 -25.03 14.17 -8.97
CA HIS A 524 -25.51 13.32 -10.07
C HIS A 524 -27.00 12.97 -9.88
N GLU A 525 -27.81 13.24 -10.90
CA GLU A 525 -29.25 12.95 -10.91
C GLU A 525 -29.71 12.36 -12.25
N GLY A 526 -30.88 11.72 -12.27
CA GLY A 526 -31.50 11.20 -13.49
C GLY A 526 -30.65 10.14 -14.21
N GLU A 527 -30.54 10.25 -15.54
CA GLU A 527 -29.76 9.30 -16.35
C GLU A 527 -28.27 9.33 -16.03
N GLU A 528 -27.72 10.50 -15.67
CA GLU A 528 -26.31 10.62 -15.30
C GLU A 528 -25.97 9.78 -14.06
N ALA A 529 -26.84 9.80 -13.05
CA ALA A 529 -26.71 8.97 -11.86
C ALA A 529 -26.68 7.46 -12.20
N GLU A 530 -27.54 7.00 -13.12
CA GLU A 530 -27.54 5.59 -13.53
C GLU A 530 -26.29 5.20 -14.34
N GLU A 531 -25.71 6.11 -15.13
CA GLU A 531 -24.43 5.88 -15.80
C GLU A 531 -23.27 5.78 -14.80
N VAL A 532 -23.24 6.63 -13.78
CA VAL A 532 -22.25 6.55 -12.69
C VAL A 532 -22.34 5.22 -11.96
N VAL A 533 -23.56 4.77 -11.63
CA VAL A 533 -23.79 3.46 -11.01
C VAL A 533 -23.28 2.33 -11.91
N TYR A 534 -23.68 2.32 -13.17
CA TYR A 534 -23.26 1.28 -14.10
C TYR A 534 -21.74 1.19 -14.23
N VAL A 535 -21.08 2.33 -14.44
CA VAL A 535 -19.63 2.37 -14.61
C VAL A 535 -18.90 1.97 -13.33
N ASN A 536 -19.42 2.32 -12.14
CA ASN A 536 -18.85 1.86 -10.87
C ASN A 536 -18.85 0.33 -10.77
N TRP A 537 -19.99 -0.29 -11.04
CA TRP A 537 -20.14 -1.75 -11.00
C TRP A 537 -19.34 -2.45 -12.11
N LEU A 538 -19.31 -1.89 -13.32
CA LEU A 538 -18.53 -2.42 -14.45
C LEU A 538 -17.02 -2.35 -14.14
N ASN A 539 -16.57 -1.24 -13.55
CA ASN A 539 -15.20 -1.07 -13.10
C ASN A 539 -14.82 -2.14 -12.06
N MET A 540 -15.70 -2.43 -11.09
CA MET A 540 -15.46 -3.47 -10.09
C MET A 540 -15.25 -4.84 -10.73
N VAL A 541 -16.17 -5.29 -11.60
CA VAL A 541 -16.06 -6.64 -12.20
C VAL A 541 -14.83 -6.74 -13.10
N ARG A 542 -14.53 -5.69 -13.86
CA ARG A 542 -13.29 -5.61 -14.66
C ARG A 542 -12.05 -5.66 -13.77
N ALA A 543 -12.03 -4.91 -12.67
CA ALA A 543 -10.91 -4.88 -11.75
C ALA A 543 -10.72 -6.24 -11.04
N GLY A 544 -11.81 -6.97 -10.78
CA GLY A 544 -11.74 -8.34 -10.27
C GLY A 544 -11.02 -9.29 -11.24
N LEU A 545 -11.32 -9.21 -12.55
CA LEU A 545 -10.63 -10.01 -13.56
C LEU A 545 -9.14 -9.63 -13.65
N LEU A 546 -8.84 -8.33 -13.71
CA LEU A 546 -7.47 -7.81 -13.68
C LEU A 546 -6.70 -8.23 -12.42
N GLY A 547 -7.42 -8.51 -11.33
CA GLY A 547 -6.82 -8.96 -10.08
C GLY A 547 -5.99 -10.22 -10.21
N LEU A 548 -6.30 -11.10 -11.16
CA LEU A 548 -5.56 -12.34 -11.40
C LEU A 548 -4.05 -12.14 -11.64
N GLU A 549 -3.63 -10.96 -12.14
CA GLU A 549 -2.21 -10.58 -12.24
C GLU A 549 -1.48 -10.74 -10.89
N PHE A 550 -2.17 -10.42 -9.80
CA PHE A 550 -1.65 -10.36 -8.45
C PHE A 550 -1.75 -11.69 -7.69
N TYR A 551 -2.20 -12.76 -8.35
CA TYR A 551 -2.18 -14.11 -7.79
C TYR A 551 -0.92 -14.87 -8.22
N THR A 552 -0.31 -15.64 -7.31
CA THR A 552 0.84 -16.53 -7.57
C THR A 552 0.37 -17.99 -7.50
N PRO A 553 0.21 -18.70 -8.64
CA PRO A 553 -0.25 -20.09 -8.66
C PRO A 553 0.63 -21.05 -7.86
N GLU A 554 1.95 -20.87 -7.90
CA GLU A 554 2.94 -21.76 -7.30
C GLU A 554 2.84 -21.77 -5.77
N SER A 555 2.61 -20.60 -5.18
CA SER A 555 2.46 -20.41 -3.73
C SER A 555 1.01 -20.33 -3.28
N LYS A 556 0.05 -20.40 -4.21
CA LYS A 556 -1.40 -20.22 -3.99
C LYS A 556 -1.71 -18.99 -3.13
N SER A 557 -1.04 -17.87 -3.42
CA SER A 557 -1.12 -16.66 -2.61
C SER A 557 -1.46 -15.43 -3.45
N TRP A 558 -2.20 -14.51 -2.84
CA TRP A 558 -2.48 -13.20 -3.38
C TRP A 558 -1.43 -12.20 -2.87
N ARG A 559 -0.90 -11.38 -3.77
CA ARG A 559 0.16 -10.40 -3.48
C ARG A 559 -0.34 -8.96 -3.32
N GLN A 560 -1.65 -8.72 -3.45
CA GLN A 560 -2.24 -7.40 -3.28
C GLN A 560 -3.67 -7.50 -2.74
N ALA A 561 -3.89 -6.89 -1.57
CA ALA A 561 -5.12 -7.03 -0.78
C ALA A 561 -6.40 -6.57 -1.50
N HIS A 562 -6.35 -5.41 -2.18
CA HIS A 562 -7.49 -4.84 -2.88
C HIS A 562 -7.86 -5.63 -4.16
N MET A 563 -6.87 -6.18 -4.87
CA MET A 563 -7.09 -6.96 -6.08
C MET A 563 -7.66 -8.35 -5.74
N GLN A 564 -7.24 -8.94 -4.62
CA GLN A 564 -7.91 -10.13 -4.07
C GLN A 564 -9.36 -9.81 -3.68
N ALA A 565 -9.60 -8.67 -3.02
CA ALA A 565 -10.94 -8.20 -2.64
C ALA A 565 -11.87 -8.01 -3.85
N ARG A 566 -11.39 -7.36 -4.91
CA ARG A 566 -12.14 -7.15 -6.15
C ARG A 566 -12.42 -8.46 -6.88
N PHE A 567 -11.47 -9.41 -6.85
CA PHE A 567 -11.70 -10.76 -7.39
C PHE A 567 -12.77 -11.52 -6.60
N VAL A 568 -12.76 -11.42 -5.27
CA VAL A 568 -13.80 -11.98 -4.40
C VAL A 568 -15.18 -11.39 -4.76
N ILE A 569 -15.28 -10.07 -4.92
CA ILE A 569 -16.54 -9.41 -5.32
C ILE A 569 -17.01 -9.91 -6.69
N LEU A 570 -16.10 -10.00 -7.68
CA LEU A 570 -16.41 -10.58 -8.99
C LEU A 570 -16.98 -12.00 -8.86
N ARG A 571 -16.35 -12.85 -8.05
CA ARG A 571 -16.79 -14.24 -7.83
C ARG A 571 -18.17 -14.33 -7.18
N VAL A 572 -18.49 -13.43 -6.25
CA VAL A 572 -19.83 -13.32 -5.65
C VAL A 572 -20.88 -12.91 -6.70
N LEU A 573 -20.56 -11.94 -7.56
CA LEU A 573 -21.47 -11.49 -8.61
C LEU A 573 -21.68 -12.55 -9.72
N LEU A 574 -20.66 -13.34 -10.03
CA LEU A 574 -20.77 -14.49 -10.94
C LEU A 574 -21.62 -15.62 -10.33
N GLU A 575 -21.44 -15.91 -9.04
CA GLU A 575 -22.25 -16.93 -8.34
C GLU A 575 -23.74 -16.54 -8.28
N ALA A 576 -24.04 -15.23 -8.16
CA ALA A 576 -25.41 -14.74 -8.17
C ALA A 576 -26.18 -15.13 -9.45
N GLY A 577 -25.48 -15.35 -10.56
CA GLY A 577 -26.06 -15.85 -11.80
C GLY A 577 -27.02 -14.87 -12.46
N GLU A 578 -28.11 -15.39 -13.03
CA GLU A 578 -29.18 -14.60 -13.68
C GLU A 578 -28.70 -13.68 -14.82
N GLY A 579 -27.51 -13.95 -15.38
CA GLY A 579 -26.91 -13.14 -16.45
C GLY A 579 -26.40 -11.76 -16.01
N LEU A 580 -26.26 -11.52 -14.70
CA LEU A 580 -25.78 -10.23 -14.18
C LEU A 580 -24.38 -9.90 -14.70
N VAL A 581 -23.43 -10.83 -14.56
CA VAL A 581 -22.06 -10.72 -15.08
C VAL A 581 -21.81 -11.90 -16.00
N THR A 582 -21.23 -11.64 -17.18
CA THR A 582 -20.73 -12.72 -18.04
C THR A 582 -19.26 -12.51 -18.37
N LEU A 583 -18.51 -13.61 -18.44
CA LEU A 583 -17.08 -13.61 -18.74
C LEU A 583 -16.81 -14.63 -19.84
N CYS A 584 -16.37 -14.12 -21.00
CA CYS A 584 -16.15 -14.91 -22.21
C CYS A 584 -14.71 -14.73 -22.68
N GLU A 585 -14.00 -15.83 -22.93
CA GLU A 585 -12.71 -15.78 -23.62
C GLU A 585 -12.91 -15.51 -25.11
N SER A 586 -12.01 -14.72 -25.67
CA SER A 586 -12.08 -14.25 -27.05
C SER A 586 -10.69 -14.16 -27.67
N SER A 587 -10.61 -13.66 -28.91
CA SER A 587 -9.35 -13.32 -29.56
C SER A 587 -9.34 -11.83 -29.84
N GLY A 588 -8.25 -11.17 -29.46
CA GLY A 588 -8.08 -9.74 -29.68
C GLY A 588 -7.87 -9.42 -31.16
N ALA A 589 -7.93 -8.14 -31.50
CA ALA A 589 -7.70 -7.66 -32.88
C ALA A 589 -6.29 -8.01 -33.41
N ASP A 590 -5.33 -8.23 -32.52
CA ASP A 590 -3.97 -8.68 -32.82
C ASP A 590 -3.84 -10.20 -32.97
N GLY A 591 -4.95 -10.94 -32.90
CA GLY A 591 -5.00 -12.40 -33.01
C GLY A 591 -4.52 -13.15 -31.76
N ARG A 592 -4.13 -12.45 -30.69
CA ARG A 592 -3.72 -13.08 -29.42
C ARG A 592 -4.92 -13.35 -28.50
N PRO A 593 -4.80 -14.26 -27.50
CA PRO A 593 -5.86 -14.48 -26.50
C PRO A 593 -6.34 -13.17 -25.87
N ASP A 594 -7.64 -13.06 -25.65
CA ASP A 594 -8.29 -11.92 -25.00
C ASP A 594 -9.52 -12.40 -24.20
N ALA A 595 -10.16 -11.50 -23.48
CA ALA A 595 -11.39 -11.79 -22.75
C ALA A 595 -12.37 -10.62 -22.85
N LEU A 596 -13.65 -10.90 -22.64
CA LEU A 596 -14.69 -9.89 -22.54
C LEU A 596 -15.47 -10.13 -21.26
N ILE A 597 -15.56 -9.09 -20.43
CA ILE A 597 -16.45 -9.08 -19.27
C ILE A 597 -17.59 -8.11 -19.54
N THR A 598 -18.82 -8.57 -19.32
CA THR A 598 -20.02 -7.73 -19.49
C THR A 598 -20.85 -7.73 -18.22
N LEU A 599 -21.58 -6.63 -18.03
CA LEU A 599 -22.47 -6.40 -16.90
C LEU A 599 -23.84 -5.97 -17.42
N ASP A 600 -24.90 -6.65 -16.99
CA ASP A 600 -26.29 -6.28 -17.32
C ASP A 600 -26.80 -5.19 -16.38
N ARG A 601 -27.01 -3.99 -16.95
CA ARG A 601 -27.56 -2.81 -16.26
C ARG A 601 -28.87 -3.11 -15.53
N SER A 602 -29.76 -3.86 -16.17
CA SER A 602 -31.12 -4.09 -15.67
C SER A 602 -31.14 -4.96 -14.42
N ASN A 603 -30.07 -5.74 -14.18
CA ASN A 603 -29.97 -6.67 -13.07
C ASN A 603 -29.18 -6.13 -11.86
N ILE A 604 -28.59 -4.93 -11.95
CA ILE A 604 -27.81 -4.32 -10.86
C ILE A 604 -28.70 -4.10 -9.63
N HIS A 605 -29.83 -3.42 -9.80
CA HIS A 605 -30.73 -3.06 -8.70
C HIS A 605 -31.52 -4.25 -8.10
N THR A 606 -31.51 -5.41 -8.78
CA THR A 606 -32.29 -6.59 -8.41
C THR A 606 -31.40 -7.76 -7.94
N VAL A 607 -30.60 -8.31 -8.85
CA VAL A 607 -29.71 -9.46 -8.61
C VAL A 607 -28.45 -8.98 -7.88
N GLY A 608 -27.78 -7.97 -8.42
CA GLY A 608 -26.54 -7.43 -7.88
C GLY A 608 -26.70 -6.92 -6.45
N LYS A 609 -27.69 -6.05 -6.21
CA LYS A 609 -28.02 -5.51 -4.88
C LYS A 609 -28.28 -6.63 -3.86
N ARG A 610 -29.04 -7.67 -4.23
CA ARG A 610 -29.37 -8.79 -3.34
C ARG A 610 -28.14 -9.64 -3.01
N ALA A 611 -27.27 -9.88 -3.99
CA ALA A 611 -26.02 -10.60 -3.79
C ALA A 611 -25.09 -9.84 -2.84
N MET A 612 -24.88 -8.54 -3.11
CA MET A 612 -24.07 -7.67 -2.25
C MET A 612 -24.64 -7.55 -0.83
N GLN A 613 -25.96 -7.41 -0.68
CA GLN A 613 -26.62 -7.41 0.62
C GLN A 613 -26.30 -8.65 1.46
N LYS A 614 -26.46 -9.84 0.88
CA LYS A 614 -26.18 -11.11 1.58
C LYS A 614 -24.70 -11.24 1.94
N PHE A 615 -23.83 -10.97 0.98
CA PHE A 615 -22.39 -11.14 1.16
C PHE A 615 -21.82 -10.15 2.18
N LEU A 616 -22.22 -8.88 2.09
CA LEU A 616 -21.78 -7.83 3.00
C LEU A 616 -22.23 -8.09 4.45
N CYS A 617 -23.45 -8.61 4.65
CA CYS A 617 -23.93 -9.04 5.97
C CYS A 617 -23.02 -10.14 6.56
N LYS A 618 -22.67 -11.16 5.78
CA LYS A 618 -21.71 -12.21 6.19
C LYS A 618 -20.38 -11.63 6.60
N LEU A 619 -19.83 -10.74 5.78
CA LEU A 619 -18.54 -10.11 6.06
C LEU A 619 -18.56 -9.35 7.38
N GLN A 620 -19.63 -8.59 7.63
CA GLN A 620 -19.81 -7.85 8.88
C GLN A 620 -19.90 -8.76 10.09
N VAL A 621 -20.68 -9.84 9.98
CA VAL A 621 -20.94 -10.76 11.09
C VAL A 621 -19.65 -11.43 11.54
N HIS A 622 -18.90 -12.08 10.64
CA HIS A 622 -17.67 -12.77 11.04
C HIS A 622 -16.61 -11.80 11.58
N LYS A 623 -16.48 -10.60 10.99
CA LYS A 623 -15.60 -9.56 11.54
C LYS A 623 -16.02 -9.18 12.96
N SER A 624 -17.29 -8.87 13.18
CA SER A 624 -17.77 -8.38 14.49
C SER A 624 -17.66 -9.43 15.60
N THR A 625 -17.85 -10.71 15.26
CA THR A 625 -17.77 -11.82 16.22
C THR A 625 -16.36 -12.37 16.38
N ALA A 626 -15.35 -11.83 15.69
CA ALA A 626 -13.99 -12.42 15.66
C ALA A 626 -13.97 -13.91 15.26
N ASP A 627 -14.93 -14.33 14.43
CA ASP A 627 -15.02 -15.69 13.91
C ASP A 627 -14.05 -15.86 12.73
N VAL A 628 -12.79 -16.12 13.08
CA VAL A 628 -11.71 -16.27 12.10
C VAL A 628 -11.89 -17.51 11.23
N GLU A 629 -12.38 -18.62 11.80
CA GLU A 629 -12.58 -19.86 11.06
C GLU A 629 -13.68 -19.70 10.00
N GLY A 630 -14.84 -19.18 10.39
CA GLY A 630 -15.93 -18.89 9.45
C GLY A 630 -15.55 -17.80 8.44
N GLY A 631 -14.90 -16.73 8.90
CA GLY A 631 -14.41 -15.65 8.04
C GLY A 631 -13.42 -16.14 6.98
N ARG A 632 -12.46 -17.00 7.35
CA ARG A 632 -11.51 -17.63 6.41
C ARG A 632 -12.21 -18.56 5.45
N ALA A 633 -13.08 -19.45 5.94
CA ALA A 633 -13.81 -20.38 5.10
C ALA A 633 -14.62 -19.64 4.00
N LEU A 634 -15.33 -18.58 4.38
CA LEU A 634 -16.05 -17.73 3.44
C LEU A 634 -15.11 -17.07 2.42
N TYR A 635 -14.09 -16.37 2.91
CA TYR A 635 -13.25 -15.51 2.09
C TYR A 635 -12.30 -16.29 1.18
N GLU A 636 -11.73 -17.38 1.67
CA GLU A 636 -10.84 -18.28 0.91
C GLU A 636 -11.61 -19.05 -0.18
N THR A 637 -12.91 -19.35 0.05
CA THR A 637 -13.77 -19.96 -0.99
C THR A 637 -13.92 -19.03 -2.20
N TYR A 638 -14.21 -17.74 -2.00
CA TYR A 638 -14.37 -16.81 -3.11
C TYR A 638 -13.04 -16.31 -3.67
N SER A 639 -11.96 -16.30 -2.89
CA SER A 639 -10.63 -15.91 -3.39
C SER A 639 -9.83 -17.05 -4.02
N ALA A 640 -10.36 -18.28 -4.02
CA ALA A 640 -9.76 -19.42 -4.69
C ALA A 640 -9.71 -19.21 -6.23
N VAL A 641 -8.52 -19.36 -6.79
CA VAL A 641 -8.27 -19.30 -8.25
C VAL A 641 -8.05 -20.72 -8.75
N THR A 642 -9.01 -21.23 -9.50
CA THR A 642 -9.03 -22.63 -9.96
C THR A 642 -9.22 -22.73 -11.48
N SER A 643 -8.83 -23.87 -12.05
CA SER A 643 -9.14 -24.24 -13.43
C SER A 643 -10.42 -25.08 -13.54
N ASP A 644 -10.88 -25.67 -12.42
CA ASP A 644 -12.14 -26.40 -12.32
C ASP A 644 -13.24 -25.48 -11.80
N GLY A 645 -14.30 -25.30 -12.60
CA GLY A 645 -15.41 -24.40 -12.31
C GLY A 645 -16.18 -23.97 -13.55
N SER A 646 -17.04 -22.96 -13.41
CA SER A 646 -17.73 -22.33 -14.55
C SER A 646 -16.80 -21.57 -15.48
N HIS A 647 -15.64 -21.12 -14.97
CA HIS A 647 -14.59 -20.44 -15.72
C HIS A 647 -13.22 -20.95 -15.29
N ASP A 648 -12.30 -21.07 -16.25
CA ASP A 648 -10.90 -21.41 -16.01
C ASP A 648 -10.10 -20.14 -15.67
N PHE A 649 -10.09 -19.77 -14.39
CA PHE A 649 -9.43 -18.55 -13.94
C PHE A 649 -7.91 -18.62 -14.01
N LEU A 650 -7.32 -19.82 -14.02
CA LEU A 650 -5.88 -19.99 -14.23
C LEU A 650 -5.50 -19.69 -15.68
N ARG A 651 -6.29 -20.12 -16.67
CA ARG A 651 -6.09 -19.74 -18.09
C ARG A 651 -6.38 -18.26 -18.35
N LEU A 652 -7.44 -17.72 -17.75
CA LEU A 652 -7.74 -16.28 -17.86
C LEU A 652 -6.62 -15.42 -17.28
N ARG A 653 -5.95 -15.87 -16.21
CA ARG A 653 -4.77 -15.20 -15.67
C ARG A 653 -3.66 -15.06 -16.71
N GLU A 654 -3.42 -16.07 -17.54
CA GLU A 654 -2.42 -15.98 -18.61
C GLU A 654 -2.79 -14.88 -19.62
N THR A 655 -4.06 -14.79 -19.96
CA THR A 655 -4.59 -13.72 -20.83
C THR A 655 -4.46 -12.34 -20.16
N VAL A 656 -4.76 -12.22 -18.86
CA VAL A 656 -4.57 -10.97 -18.10
C VAL A 656 -3.10 -10.54 -18.11
N LEU A 657 -2.17 -11.46 -17.84
CA LEU A 657 -0.73 -11.17 -17.87
C LEU A 657 -0.25 -10.78 -19.27
N LEU A 658 -0.81 -11.38 -20.33
CA LEU A 658 -0.48 -11.05 -21.72
C LEU A 658 -0.93 -9.64 -22.12
N ARG A 659 -2.00 -9.14 -21.51
CA ARG A 659 -2.67 -7.87 -21.81
C ARG A 659 -2.42 -6.79 -20.76
N LYS A 660 -1.61 -7.05 -19.74
CA LYS A 660 -1.40 -6.13 -18.62
C LYS A 660 -0.71 -4.86 -19.06
N GLU A 661 -0.94 -3.80 -18.29
CA GLU A 661 -0.24 -2.54 -18.44
C GLU A 661 0.49 -2.19 -17.15
N ALA A 662 1.69 -1.63 -17.27
CA ALA A 662 2.43 -1.18 -16.10
C ALA A 662 1.74 0.01 -15.43
N ARG A 663 1.61 -0.06 -14.10
CA ARG A 663 1.07 1.05 -13.30
C ARG A 663 1.96 2.28 -13.44
N LYS A 664 1.33 3.46 -13.54
CA LYS A 664 2.05 4.73 -13.64
C LYS A 664 2.85 5.05 -12.38
N MET A 665 3.96 5.76 -12.55
CA MET A 665 4.71 6.36 -11.43
C MET A 665 4.33 7.84 -11.25
N PHE A 666 4.52 8.33 -10.03
CA PHE A 666 4.26 9.73 -9.69
C PHE A 666 5.58 10.48 -9.45
N VAL A 667 5.70 11.64 -10.07
CA VAL A 667 6.72 12.64 -9.74
C VAL A 667 6.10 13.63 -8.75
N GLN A 668 6.76 13.81 -7.60
CA GLN A 668 6.31 14.72 -6.56
C GLN A 668 7.25 15.93 -6.47
N ALA A 669 6.67 17.11 -6.29
CA ALA A 669 7.41 18.35 -6.09
C ALA A 669 8.30 18.32 -4.83
N ASN A 670 9.22 19.28 -4.76
CA ASN A 670 10.00 19.60 -3.57
C ASN A 670 9.57 20.97 -3.00
N THR A 671 9.74 21.14 -1.69
CA THR A 671 9.65 22.46 -1.06
C THR A 671 11.03 22.92 -0.64
N LEU A 672 11.43 24.11 -1.09
CA LEU A 672 12.77 24.68 -0.86
C LEU A 672 12.67 25.87 0.08
N LEU A 673 13.45 25.85 1.16
CA LEU A 673 13.57 26.98 2.07
C LEU A 673 14.62 27.97 1.53
N LYS A 674 14.18 29.16 1.09
CA LYS A 674 15.03 30.28 0.69
C LYS A 674 14.88 31.42 1.70
N GLY A 675 15.82 31.50 2.63
CA GLY A 675 15.72 32.41 3.77
C GLY A 675 14.53 32.04 4.66
N GLU A 676 13.55 32.93 4.79
CA GLU A 676 12.31 32.70 5.54
C GLU A 676 11.12 32.29 4.65
N THR A 677 11.34 32.17 3.34
CA THR A 677 10.29 31.85 2.37
C THR A 677 10.44 30.42 1.85
N VAL A 678 9.31 29.75 1.60
CA VAL A 678 9.27 28.41 1.03
C VAL A 678 8.74 28.48 -0.39
N GLU A 679 9.50 27.94 -1.34
CA GLU A 679 9.13 27.82 -2.74
C GLU A 679 8.83 26.36 -3.11
N LEU A 680 7.97 26.17 -4.11
CA LEU A 680 7.67 24.86 -4.69
C LEU A 680 8.55 24.65 -5.93
N GLU A 681 9.26 23.53 -5.99
CA GLU A 681 10.02 23.10 -7.15
C GLU A 681 9.33 21.89 -7.79
N GLU A 682 8.84 22.08 -9.01
CA GLU A 682 8.14 21.06 -9.80
C GLU A 682 9.08 20.42 -10.82
N TYR A 683 8.73 19.20 -11.24
CA TYR A 683 9.55 18.38 -12.10
C TYR A 683 8.75 17.82 -13.25
N GLU A 684 9.42 17.57 -14.37
CA GLU A 684 8.80 16.98 -15.55
C GLU A 684 8.28 15.56 -15.25
N ALA A 685 7.15 15.18 -15.85
CA ALA A 685 6.53 13.86 -15.75
C ALA A 685 7.28 12.79 -16.59
N THR A 686 8.59 12.66 -16.36
CA THR A 686 9.48 11.71 -17.04
C THR A 686 10.33 10.94 -16.03
N ALA A 687 11.02 9.87 -16.47
CA ALA A 687 11.91 9.11 -15.58
C ALA A 687 13.06 10.00 -15.09
N ALA A 688 13.60 10.84 -15.97
CA ALA A 688 14.62 11.83 -15.63
C ALA A 688 14.10 12.87 -14.61
N GLY A 689 12.89 13.40 -14.79
CA GLY A 689 12.27 14.33 -13.83
C GLY A 689 12.03 13.69 -12.46
N LEU A 690 11.60 12.42 -12.41
CA LEU A 690 11.47 11.67 -11.16
C LEU A 690 12.81 11.54 -10.45
N ILE A 691 13.86 11.11 -11.16
CA ILE A 691 15.23 11.01 -10.63
C ILE A 691 15.70 12.36 -10.09
N GLN A 692 15.51 13.44 -10.85
CA GLN A 692 15.90 14.79 -10.44
C GLN A 692 15.21 15.18 -9.13
N SER A 693 13.90 14.92 -9.02
CA SER A 693 13.13 15.22 -7.81
C SER A 693 13.70 14.56 -6.55
N PHE A 694 14.29 13.38 -6.67
CA PHE A 694 14.92 12.66 -5.55
C PHE A 694 16.33 13.16 -5.26
N THR A 695 17.13 13.43 -6.29
CA THR A 695 18.50 13.94 -6.12
C THR A 695 18.56 15.30 -5.44
N GLN A 696 17.52 16.13 -5.64
CA GLN A 696 17.41 17.47 -5.05
C GLN A 696 16.69 17.47 -3.69
N ARG A 697 16.18 16.33 -3.22
CA ARG A 697 15.32 16.22 -2.03
C ARG A 697 16.07 16.34 -0.69
N PHE A 698 17.34 15.91 -0.66
CA PHE A 698 18.15 15.82 0.55
C PHE A 698 19.50 16.54 0.44
N THR A 699 19.57 17.64 -0.30
CA THR A 699 20.82 18.34 -0.63
C THR A 699 21.62 18.81 0.59
N GLU A 700 20.96 19.13 1.70
CA GLU A 700 21.60 19.67 2.93
C GLU A 700 22.52 18.66 3.64
N ASP A 701 22.20 17.37 3.61
CA ASP A 701 22.90 16.34 4.38
C ASP A 701 23.07 15.00 3.65
N ALA A 702 23.03 15.05 2.30
CA ALA A 702 23.01 13.88 1.43
C ALA A 702 24.10 12.84 1.74
N GLU A 703 25.37 13.27 1.85
CA GLU A 703 26.49 12.35 2.10
C GLU A 703 26.41 11.69 3.48
N LYS A 704 25.98 12.44 4.51
CA LYS A 704 25.79 11.90 5.86
C LYS A 704 24.62 10.90 5.87
N LEU A 705 23.54 11.22 5.19
CA LEU A 705 22.36 10.37 5.06
C LEU A 705 22.71 9.04 4.38
N GLU A 706 23.45 9.08 3.27
CA GLU A 706 23.94 7.87 2.60
C GLU A 706 24.81 7.01 3.50
N ALA A 707 25.80 7.61 4.18
CA ALA A 707 26.67 6.88 5.10
C ALA A 707 25.88 6.19 6.22
N GLN A 708 24.86 6.86 6.77
CA GLN A 708 23.99 6.30 7.81
C GLN A 708 23.09 5.19 7.28
N LEU A 709 22.56 5.29 6.06
CA LEU A 709 21.81 4.20 5.42
C LEU A 709 22.69 2.96 5.24
N LEU A 710 23.94 3.15 4.77
CA LEU A 710 24.91 2.06 4.61
C LEU A 710 25.30 1.43 5.95
N GLU A 711 25.48 2.22 7.00
CA GLU A 711 25.75 1.71 8.36
C GLU A 711 24.59 0.83 8.87
N LEU A 712 23.35 1.31 8.74
CA LEU A 712 22.15 0.60 9.18
C LEU A 712 22.00 -0.76 8.48
N VAL A 713 22.15 -0.81 7.15
CA VAL A 713 22.04 -2.07 6.41
C VAL A 713 23.21 -3.01 6.68
N SER A 714 24.43 -2.48 6.89
CA SER A 714 25.61 -3.30 7.19
C SER A 714 25.51 -3.99 8.55
N ILE A 715 24.92 -3.34 9.55
CA ILE A 715 24.70 -3.92 10.89
C ILE A 715 23.79 -5.15 10.80
N ASP A 716 22.75 -5.08 9.98
CA ASP A 716 21.77 -6.15 9.87
C ASP A 716 22.08 -7.18 8.77
N ALA A 717 23.07 -6.94 7.91
CA ALA A 717 23.40 -7.82 6.78
C ALA A 717 23.48 -9.32 7.14
N PRO A 718 24.07 -9.76 8.28
CA PRO A 718 24.10 -11.17 8.66
C PRO A 718 22.72 -11.83 8.88
N CYS A 719 21.63 -11.06 8.96
CA CYS A 719 20.28 -11.56 9.19
C CYS A 719 19.65 -12.18 7.95
N TRP A 720 20.22 -11.97 6.75
CA TRP A 720 19.69 -12.49 5.47
C TRP A 720 20.74 -13.25 4.65
N CYS A 721 21.90 -13.55 5.26
CA CYS A 721 22.96 -14.36 4.67
C CYS A 721 22.72 -15.87 4.82
#